data_AF-Q6CRW8-F1
#
_entry.id   AF-Q6CRW8-F1
#
_cell.length_a   1.000
_cell.length_b   1.000
_cell.length_c   1.000
_cell.angle_alpha   90.00
_cell.angle_beta   90.00
_cell.angle_gamma   90.00
#
_symmetry.space_group_name_H-M   'P 1'
#
loop_
_entity.id
_entity.type
_entity.pdbx_description
1 polymer ?
#
loop_
_entity_poly.entity_id
_entity_poly.type
_entity_poly.pdbx_seq_one_letter_code
_entity_poly.pdbx_strand_id
1 'polypeptide(L)'
;MPSFAESFWSPDFISGIEALFGKLHKGCDQNDLFIQLFASRMQYEVEFGRHLCNINKGVDEFDALDSTCNSSLAGMIGQMVEEGNHHLKIASTIEMTVLGPFTKWRQEHKQRVQYSEKILKTNARSFLKSKGFVEKLEQTYLNKCRLLEDFKRSTFNEDELSDAMKSLDLQREHEAKVLQEKEYQKFGVFGGIDYDYKGIKETLKLLLTKLPKHQYKVPFISFTIENTNSGSEIVAFLMTHMSLKDIDHAELFGQDLLNHGFIKYCNGVGTTFANSKKFQYQWKPYAYKFCNLSTTDANDDSLNEAESGIVNYFQKMTAGNEATYSSIHQPNFSDNEKKLYKFVRDVEVSDSKYMKECKKLDSLRCSFEELIVDHYTFMEKCESDRLMAIRKVTLDFCAAIGNTISSMKLTIEKLTDSEALIDPAADLLKTIEENRVGFFQPRVIPYNNYYNPGSYQTFGIDLETRCRSDNRLVPLILSAILLYMDQAYPEMENDYKRAIVWTKPVKLHEVHQLRQLLIKPFKEESEIIEILRSKKVEPSTVASVFKIYLLELPKSLITEDAYDILKVLYREYPPSDIKEETENQRVRGLTTALSTLSKSNMVTLDVITTHFERLIEIIRMNKSEESQELAENLRDAISQEFANCLIHPILPTANELGYKVFEDLLRHRKKIFKELKRKGSNPSSRG
;
A
#
# COMPACT_ATOMS: atom_id res chain seq x y z
N MET A 1 3.92 31.68 -21.81
CA MET A 1 3.06 31.95 -20.64
C MET A 1 3.78 32.98 -19.78
N PRO A 2 3.06 33.91 -19.12
CA PRO A 2 3.69 34.86 -18.20
C PRO A 2 4.38 34.10 -17.06
N SER A 3 5.58 34.54 -16.67
CA SER A 3 6.37 33.92 -15.60
C SER A 3 6.11 34.56 -14.23
N PHE A 4 6.51 33.90 -13.16
CA PHE A 4 6.48 34.52 -11.81
C PHE A 4 7.32 35.79 -11.77
N ALA A 5 8.48 35.79 -12.43
CA ALA A 5 9.39 36.94 -12.50
C ALA A 5 8.76 38.17 -13.19
N GLU A 6 7.74 37.99 -14.02
CA GLU A 6 7.07 39.11 -14.72
C GLU A 6 5.74 39.54 -14.06
N SER A 7 5.18 38.70 -13.17
CA SER A 7 3.77 38.81 -12.77
C SER A 7 3.52 39.32 -11.35
N PHE A 8 4.52 39.28 -10.46
CA PHE A 8 4.35 39.57 -9.03
C PHE A 8 5.09 40.84 -8.57
N TRP A 9 5.04 41.89 -9.39
CA TRP A 9 5.59 43.21 -9.06
C TRP A 9 4.54 44.11 -8.40
N SER A 10 5.00 44.95 -7.47
CA SER A 10 4.18 45.97 -6.81
C SER A 10 5.05 47.19 -6.46
N PRO A 11 4.49 48.42 -6.42
CA PRO A 11 5.28 49.63 -6.14
C PRO A 11 5.99 49.62 -4.77
N ASP A 12 5.43 48.90 -3.80
CA ASP A 12 5.99 48.69 -2.45
C ASP A 12 6.85 47.43 -2.34
N PHE A 13 6.92 46.61 -3.40
CA PHE A 13 7.51 45.27 -3.49
C PHE A 13 6.92 44.21 -2.56
N ILE A 14 6.44 44.58 -1.37
CA ILE A 14 5.91 43.67 -0.35
C ILE A 14 4.63 42.98 -0.83
N SER A 15 3.69 43.74 -1.40
CA SER A 15 2.38 43.21 -1.80
C SER A 15 2.50 42.07 -2.82
N GLY A 16 3.42 42.20 -3.78
CA GLY A 16 3.74 41.16 -4.76
C GLY A 16 4.33 39.90 -4.14
N ILE A 17 5.29 40.07 -3.23
CA ILE A 17 5.90 38.97 -2.46
C ILE A 17 4.83 38.24 -1.64
N GLU A 18 3.99 38.97 -0.91
CA GLU A 18 2.92 38.39 -0.09
C GLU A 18 1.88 37.63 -0.91
N ALA A 19 1.50 38.17 -2.08
CA ALA A 19 0.57 37.51 -2.98
C ALA A 19 1.12 36.17 -3.49
N LEU A 20 2.38 36.14 -3.96
CA LEU A 20 3.02 34.91 -4.45
C LEU A 20 3.21 33.88 -3.33
N PHE A 21 3.85 34.26 -2.24
CA PHE A 21 4.16 33.32 -1.16
C PHE A 21 2.91 32.85 -0.42
N GLY A 22 1.85 33.67 -0.34
CA GLY A 22 0.55 33.22 0.14
C GLY A 22 -0.04 32.08 -0.71
N LYS A 23 0.24 32.04 -2.02
CA LYS A 23 -0.15 30.92 -2.90
C LYS A 23 0.79 29.72 -2.74
N LEU A 24 2.09 29.92 -2.63
CA LEU A 24 3.06 28.83 -2.44
C LEU A 24 2.85 28.10 -1.10
N HIS A 25 2.51 28.82 -0.03
CA HIS A 25 2.15 28.18 1.25
C HIS A 25 0.88 27.36 1.14
N LYS A 26 -0.15 27.84 0.42
CA LYS A 26 -1.33 27.02 0.11
C LYS A 26 -0.97 25.76 -0.67
N GLY A 27 0.00 25.85 -1.60
CA GLY A 27 0.55 24.68 -2.29
C GLY A 27 1.24 23.70 -1.35
N CYS A 28 1.94 24.18 -0.32
CA CYS A 28 2.49 23.34 0.73
C CYS A 28 1.39 22.64 1.55
N ASP A 29 0.35 23.37 1.96
CA ASP A 29 -0.78 22.81 2.71
C ASP A 29 -1.56 21.77 1.90
N GLN A 30 -1.65 21.94 0.57
CA GLN A 30 -2.22 20.91 -0.32
C GLN A 30 -1.45 19.60 -0.24
N ASN A 31 -0.11 19.62 -0.17
CA ASN A 31 0.67 18.38 -0.02
C ASN A 31 0.30 17.64 1.28
N ASP A 32 0.00 18.39 2.36
CA ASP A 32 -0.42 17.82 3.65
C ASP A 32 -1.76 17.09 3.52
N LEU A 33 -2.71 17.64 2.74
CA LEU A 33 -4.02 17.02 2.49
C LEU A 33 -3.88 15.69 1.74
N PHE A 34 -3.00 15.62 0.73
CA PHE A 34 -2.74 14.37 0.00
C PHE A 34 -2.16 13.30 0.93
N ILE A 35 -1.21 13.67 1.79
CA ILE A 35 -0.64 12.73 2.76
C ILE A 35 -1.68 12.25 3.75
N GLN A 36 -2.53 13.16 4.26
CA GLN A 36 -3.61 12.79 5.16
C GLN A 36 -4.56 11.78 4.51
N LEU A 37 -4.95 12.00 3.25
CA LEU A 37 -5.79 11.07 2.50
C LEU A 37 -5.13 9.69 2.37
N PHE A 38 -3.87 9.65 1.92
CA PHE A 38 -3.15 8.39 1.70
C PHE A 38 -2.86 7.64 3.01
N ALA A 39 -2.54 8.35 4.08
CA ALA A 39 -2.34 7.77 5.41
C ALA A 39 -3.65 7.19 5.97
N SER A 40 -4.77 7.90 5.80
CA SER A 40 -6.09 7.40 6.20
C SER A 40 -6.46 6.13 5.44
N ARG A 41 -6.27 6.12 4.10
CA ARG A 41 -6.50 4.90 3.31
C ARG A 41 -5.63 3.74 3.77
N MET A 42 -4.33 3.97 3.96
CA MET A 42 -3.41 2.95 4.45
C MET A 42 -3.87 2.35 5.79
N GLN A 43 -4.30 3.19 6.75
CA GLN A 43 -4.81 2.71 8.04
C GLN A 43 -6.02 1.79 7.88
N TYR A 44 -6.98 2.15 7.02
CA TYR A 44 -8.14 1.30 6.75
C TYR A 44 -7.74 -0.04 6.12
N GLU A 45 -6.75 -0.07 5.23
CA GLU A 45 -6.21 -1.31 4.66
C GLU A 45 -5.56 -2.19 5.74
N VAL A 46 -4.83 -1.59 6.70
CA VAL A 46 -4.24 -2.32 7.83
C VAL A 46 -5.31 -2.93 8.73
N GLU A 47 -6.31 -2.15 9.11
CA GLU A 47 -7.40 -2.61 9.98
C GLU A 47 -8.19 -3.73 9.31
N PHE A 48 -8.60 -3.53 8.05
CA PHE A 48 -9.35 -4.53 7.30
C PHE A 48 -8.54 -5.82 7.10
N GLY A 49 -7.27 -5.70 6.67
CA GLY A 49 -6.39 -6.84 6.51
C GLY A 49 -6.18 -7.64 7.80
N ARG A 50 -6.00 -6.95 8.93
CA ARG A 50 -5.87 -7.61 10.24
C ARG A 50 -7.13 -8.35 10.67
N HIS A 51 -8.32 -7.80 10.41
CA HIS A 51 -9.57 -8.47 10.74
C HIS A 51 -9.72 -9.76 9.92
N LEU A 52 -9.46 -9.72 8.62
CA LEU A 52 -9.51 -10.90 7.76
C LEU A 52 -8.47 -11.96 8.15
N CYS A 53 -7.23 -11.58 8.46
CA CYS A 53 -6.23 -12.55 8.92
C CYS A 53 -6.59 -13.23 10.26
N ASN A 54 -7.49 -12.64 11.06
CA ASN A 54 -7.94 -13.19 12.33
C ASN A 54 -9.34 -13.82 12.25
N ILE A 55 -9.89 -14.02 11.05
CA ILE A 55 -11.26 -14.50 10.88
C ILE A 55 -11.50 -15.88 11.49
N ASN A 56 -10.45 -16.72 11.52
CA ASN A 56 -10.48 -18.03 12.14
C ASN A 56 -10.82 -18.00 13.65
N LYS A 57 -10.54 -16.90 14.35
CA LYS A 57 -10.90 -16.74 15.78
C LYS A 57 -12.40 -16.58 16.01
N GLY A 58 -13.16 -16.26 14.97
CA GLY A 58 -14.63 -16.16 15.02
C GLY A 58 -15.34 -17.48 14.70
N VAL A 59 -14.60 -18.55 14.41
CA VAL A 59 -15.15 -19.87 14.09
C VAL A 59 -14.69 -20.85 15.16
N ASP A 60 -15.61 -21.67 15.68
CA ASP A 60 -15.31 -22.70 16.67
C ASP A 60 -14.34 -23.75 16.11
N GLU A 61 -13.65 -24.48 16.99
CA GLU A 61 -12.74 -25.54 16.57
C GLU A 61 -13.50 -26.69 15.88
N PHE A 62 -13.01 -27.12 14.72
CA PHE A 62 -13.54 -28.25 13.96
C PHE A 62 -12.40 -29.04 13.30
N ASP A 63 -12.65 -30.31 12.98
CA ASP A 63 -11.71 -31.13 12.21
C ASP A 63 -12.01 -31.01 10.70
N ALA A 64 -11.06 -30.43 9.96
CA ALA A 64 -11.15 -30.24 8.52
C ALA A 64 -11.21 -31.57 7.74
N LEU A 65 -10.74 -32.67 8.33
CA LEU A 65 -10.74 -34.00 7.69
C LEU A 65 -12.03 -34.79 7.94
N ASP A 66 -12.91 -34.29 8.81
CA ASP A 66 -14.10 -35.02 9.21
C ASP A 66 -15.19 -35.01 8.12
N SER A 67 -15.27 -33.99 7.29
CA SER A 67 -16.23 -34.00 6.18
C SER A 67 -15.74 -33.14 5.03
N THR A 68 -16.29 -33.40 3.85
CA THR A 68 -16.03 -32.54 2.69
C THR A 68 -16.52 -31.11 2.94
N CYS A 69 -17.62 -30.96 3.70
CA CYS A 69 -18.10 -29.67 4.20
C CYS A 69 -17.08 -28.96 5.09
N ASN A 70 -16.48 -29.65 6.06
CA ASN A 70 -15.45 -29.06 6.94
C ASN A 70 -14.18 -28.71 6.16
N SER A 71 -13.77 -29.56 5.22
CA SER A 71 -12.63 -29.27 4.34
C SER A 71 -12.88 -28.01 3.50
N SER A 72 -14.09 -27.86 2.95
CA SER A 72 -14.51 -26.65 2.22
C SER A 72 -14.46 -25.41 3.12
N LEU A 73 -15.02 -25.49 4.34
CA LEU A 73 -14.98 -24.40 5.32
C LEU A 73 -13.53 -23.98 5.65
N ALA A 74 -12.64 -24.94 5.89
CA ALA A 74 -11.22 -24.67 6.13
C ALA A 74 -10.56 -23.98 4.94
N GLY A 75 -10.87 -24.42 3.71
CA GLY A 75 -10.42 -23.80 2.47
C GLY A 75 -10.87 -22.33 2.36
N MET A 76 -12.14 -22.06 2.65
CA MET A 76 -12.71 -20.71 2.62
C MET A 76 -12.04 -19.77 3.65
N ILE A 77 -11.86 -20.24 4.89
CA ILE A 77 -11.15 -19.49 5.94
C ILE A 77 -9.72 -19.17 5.47
N GLY A 78 -9.03 -20.14 4.88
CA GLY A 78 -7.69 -19.95 4.33
C GLY A 78 -7.63 -18.86 3.24
N GLN A 79 -8.60 -18.83 2.32
CA GLN A 79 -8.65 -17.79 1.29
C GLN A 79 -8.94 -16.40 1.88
N MET A 80 -9.80 -16.29 2.89
CA MET A 80 -10.05 -15.01 3.57
C MET A 80 -8.81 -14.48 4.30
N VAL A 81 -8.01 -15.37 4.90
CA VAL A 81 -6.71 -15.00 5.49
C VAL A 81 -5.74 -14.47 4.42
N GLU A 82 -5.68 -15.14 3.27
CA GLU A 82 -4.87 -14.67 2.14
C GLU A 82 -5.35 -13.31 1.60
N GLU A 83 -6.66 -13.08 1.49
CA GLU A 83 -7.21 -11.75 1.16
C GLU A 83 -6.71 -10.69 2.15
N GLY A 84 -6.75 -11.00 3.45
CA GLY A 84 -6.20 -10.14 4.50
C GLY A 84 -4.72 -9.79 4.28
N ASN A 85 -3.90 -10.77 3.90
CA ASN A 85 -2.49 -10.55 3.57
C ASN A 85 -2.29 -9.60 2.38
N HIS A 86 -3.17 -9.67 1.37
CA HIS A 86 -3.14 -8.74 0.23
C HIS A 86 -3.44 -7.30 0.66
N HIS A 87 -4.42 -7.09 1.54
CA HIS A 87 -4.72 -5.76 2.09
C HIS A 87 -3.54 -5.20 2.90
N LEU A 88 -2.90 -6.02 3.74
CA LEU A 88 -1.69 -5.62 4.47
C LEU A 88 -0.53 -5.25 3.54
N LYS A 89 -0.40 -5.96 2.40
CA LYS A 89 0.60 -5.65 1.37
C LYS A 89 0.32 -4.32 0.67
N ILE A 90 -0.94 -3.98 0.40
CA ILE A 90 -1.32 -2.66 -0.12
C ILE A 90 -0.88 -1.58 0.85
N ALA A 91 -1.23 -1.73 2.14
CA ALA A 91 -0.85 -0.77 3.17
C ALA A 91 0.67 -0.55 3.26
N SER A 92 1.44 -1.64 3.33
CA SER A 92 2.91 -1.59 3.36
C SER A 92 3.49 -0.92 2.10
N THR A 93 2.90 -1.19 0.93
CA THR A 93 3.32 -0.55 -0.31
C THR A 93 3.06 0.96 -0.27
N ILE A 94 1.87 1.40 0.15
CA ILE A 94 1.54 2.83 0.30
C ILE A 94 2.52 3.51 1.27
N GLU A 95 2.83 2.89 2.39
CA GLU A 95 3.78 3.43 3.37
C GLU A 95 5.16 3.68 2.76
N MET A 96 5.72 2.65 2.12
CA MET A 96 7.09 2.65 1.63
C MET A 96 7.28 3.48 0.35
N THR A 97 6.34 3.41 -0.59
CA THR A 97 6.51 4.02 -1.92
C THR A 97 5.90 5.41 -2.02
N VAL A 98 4.91 5.73 -1.18
CA VAL A 98 4.17 7.00 -1.25
C VAL A 98 4.45 7.86 -0.02
N LEU A 99 4.02 7.41 1.17
CA LEU A 99 4.00 8.26 2.37
C LEU A 99 5.39 8.64 2.86
N GLY A 100 6.31 7.67 2.98
CA GLY A 100 7.68 7.92 3.43
C GLY A 100 8.41 8.93 2.55
N PRO A 101 8.58 8.66 1.24
CA PRO A 101 9.28 9.56 0.33
C PRO A 101 8.62 10.94 0.22
N PHE A 102 7.29 11.00 0.09
CA PHE A 102 6.59 12.26 -0.10
C PHE A 102 6.59 13.13 1.15
N THR A 103 6.50 12.52 2.34
CA THR A 103 6.59 13.24 3.62
C THR A 103 7.93 13.94 3.76
N LYS A 104 9.02 13.25 3.44
CA LYS A 104 10.37 13.84 3.45
C LYS A 104 10.47 14.97 2.43
N TRP A 105 10.08 14.70 1.18
CA TRP A 105 10.17 15.68 0.09
C TRP A 105 9.37 16.97 0.38
N ARG A 106 8.16 16.84 0.97
CA ARG A 106 7.32 18.00 1.31
C ARG A 106 7.99 18.90 2.35
N GLN A 107 8.68 18.31 3.32
CA GLN A 107 9.33 19.06 4.40
C GLN A 107 10.46 19.90 3.83
N GLU A 108 11.27 19.32 2.94
CA GLU A 108 12.34 20.02 2.24
C GLU A 108 11.77 21.12 1.32
N HIS A 109 10.67 20.87 0.61
CA HIS A 109 10.02 21.89 -0.22
C HIS A 109 9.50 23.07 0.61
N LYS A 110 8.81 22.81 1.73
CA LYS A 110 8.32 23.85 2.65
C LYS A 110 9.46 24.73 3.17
N GLN A 111 10.60 24.13 3.50
CA GLN A 111 11.80 24.87 3.91
C GLN A 111 12.34 25.79 2.80
N ARG A 112 12.39 25.32 1.54
CA ARG A 112 12.82 26.15 0.39
C ARG A 112 11.94 27.38 0.20
N VAL A 113 10.61 27.21 0.29
CA VAL A 113 9.64 28.31 0.17
C VAL A 113 9.83 29.31 1.32
N GLN A 114 9.91 28.83 2.57
CA GLN A 114 10.11 29.68 3.75
C GLN A 114 11.43 30.47 3.71
N TYR A 115 12.51 29.83 3.27
CA TYR A 115 13.81 30.47 3.13
C TYR A 115 13.76 31.63 2.12
N SER A 116 13.19 31.38 0.95
CA SER A 116 13.05 32.38 -0.12
C SER A 116 12.20 33.57 0.32
N GLU A 117 11.05 33.30 0.95
CA GLU A 117 10.16 34.34 1.48
C GLU A 117 10.88 35.24 2.50
N LYS A 118 11.60 34.61 3.44
CA LYS A 118 12.29 35.32 4.51
C LYS A 118 13.35 36.27 3.96
N ILE A 119 14.13 35.83 2.96
CA ILE A 119 15.15 36.66 2.31
C ILE A 119 14.51 37.86 1.63
N LEU A 120 13.48 37.64 0.80
CA LEU A 120 12.84 38.74 0.07
C LEU A 120 12.14 39.73 1.01
N LYS A 121 11.40 39.25 2.03
CA LYS A 121 10.76 40.15 3.01
C LYS A 121 11.76 40.95 3.82
N THR A 122 12.91 40.37 4.16
CA THR A 122 13.97 41.08 4.90
C THR A 122 14.58 42.20 4.06
N ASN A 123 14.89 41.91 2.79
CA ASN A 123 15.45 42.90 1.87
C ASN A 123 14.42 43.99 1.49
N ALA A 124 13.14 43.62 1.29
CA ALA A 124 12.07 44.59 1.04
C ALA A 124 11.95 45.62 2.17
N ARG A 125 11.96 45.16 3.43
CA ARG A 125 11.91 46.05 4.60
C ARG A 125 13.14 46.96 4.69
N SER A 126 14.32 46.44 4.37
CA SER A 126 15.55 47.23 4.31
C SER A 126 15.46 48.33 3.24
N PHE A 127 15.01 47.98 2.03
CA PHE A 127 14.81 48.92 0.94
C PHE A 127 13.81 50.03 1.30
N LEU A 128 12.65 49.68 1.87
CA LEU A 128 11.65 50.67 2.29
C LEU A 128 12.17 51.62 3.37
N LYS A 129 13.00 51.13 4.31
CA LYS A 129 13.66 51.98 5.31
C LYS A 129 14.61 52.99 4.65
N SER A 130 15.42 52.54 3.69
CA SER A 130 16.33 53.41 2.93
C SER A 130 15.58 54.42 2.07
N LYS A 131 14.48 54.00 1.42
CA LYS A 131 13.61 54.89 0.65
C LYS A 131 13.03 56.00 1.52
N GLY A 132 12.47 55.66 2.69
CA GLY A 132 11.94 56.64 3.63
C GLY A 132 13.02 57.57 4.21
N PHE A 133 14.28 57.16 4.26
CA PHE A 133 15.39 58.05 4.63
C PHE A 133 15.72 59.06 3.52
N VAL A 134 15.75 58.62 2.26
CA VAL A 134 15.95 59.49 1.09
C VAL A 134 14.83 60.51 0.94
N GLU A 135 13.57 60.11 1.13
CA GLU A 135 12.41 61.03 1.13
C GLU A 135 12.55 62.14 2.19
N LYS A 136 13.10 61.83 3.38
CA LYS A 136 13.39 62.85 4.40
C LYS A 136 14.50 63.81 3.98
N LEU A 137 15.53 63.32 3.30
CA LEU A 137 16.62 64.15 2.77
C LEU A 137 16.11 65.06 1.64
N GLU A 138 15.25 64.55 0.76
CA GLU A 138 14.58 65.32 -0.27
C GLU A 138 13.80 66.50 0.34
N GLN A 139 12.95 66.22 1.32
CA GLN A 139 12.18 67.27 2.01
C GLN A 139 13.10 68.29 2.69
N THR A 140 14.21 67.84 3.27
CA THR A 140 15.20 68.74 3.89
C THR A 140 15.83 69.66 2.85
N TYR A 141 16.26 69.12 1.71
CA TYR A 141 16.85 69.86 0.60
C TYR A 141 15.85 70.88 0.02
N LEU A 142 14.62 70.46 -0.30
CA LEU A 142 13.58 71.34 -0.83
C LEU A 142 13.24 72.50 0.12
N ASN A 143 13.18 72.22 1.43
CA ASN A 143 12.99 73.26 2.44
C ASN A 143 14.16 74.25 2.48
N LYS A 144 15.41 73.78 2.35
CA LYS A 144 16.60 74.66 2.29
C LYS A 144 16.60 75.52 1.02
N CYS A 145 16.22 74.97 -0.13
CA CYS A 145 16.04 75.72 -1.36
C CYS A 145 14.98 76.81 -1.22
N ARG A 146 13.82 76.48 -0.62
CA ARG A 146 12.76 77.46 -0.38
C ARG A 146 13.26 78.61 0.50
N LEU A 147 13.94 78.30 1.61
CA LEU A 147 14.51 79.32 2.50
C LEU A 147 15.53 80.22 1.80
N LEU A 148 16.39 79.65 0.94
CA LEU A 148 17.35 80.42 0.15
C LEU A 148 16.65 81.38 -0.82
N GLU A 149 15.66 80.88 -1.57
CA GLU A 149 14.92 81.69 -2.55
C GLU A 149 14.06 82.77 -1.88
N ASP A 150 13.39 82.44 -0.78
CA ASP A 150 12.66 83.42 0.03
C ASP A 150 13.61 84.52 0.54
N PHE A 151 14.80 84.15 1.04
CA PHE A 151 15.80 85.09 1.53
C PHE A 151 16.35 86.00 0.43
N LYS A 152 16.65 85.46 -0.76
CA LYS A 152 17.10 86.24 -1.92
C LYS A 152 16.07 87.29 -2.29
N ARG A 153 14.79 86.88 -2.44
CA ARG A 153 13.68 87.76 -2.85
C ARG A 153 13.36 88.85 -1.82
N SER A 154 13.49 88.56 -0.53
CA SER A 154 13.14 89.52 0.52
C SER A 154 14.25 90.53 0.85
N THR A 155 15.50 90.23 0.51
CA THR A 155 16.68 90.95 1.05
C THR A 155 17.44 91.74 -0.01
N PHE A 156 17.44 91.30 -1.27
CA PHE A 156 18.23 91.89 -2.35
C PHE A 156 17.34 92.30 -3.53
N ASN A 157 17.66 93.43 -4.17
CA ASN A 157 17.17 93.73 -5.53
C ASN A 157 18.05 93.01 -6.58
N GLU A 158 17.67 93.06 -7.87
CA GLU A 158 18.39 92.30 -8.92
C GLU A 158 19.87 92.66 -9.04
N ASP A 159 20.21 93.95 -8.92
CA ASP A 159 21.60 94.44 -9.04
C ASP A 159 22.43 94.05 -7.80
N GLU A 160 21.89 94.24 -6.58
CA GLU A 160 22.54 93.87 -5.32
C GLU A 160 22.74 92.36 -5.19
N LEU A 161 21.80 91.55 -5.68
CA LEU A 161 21.92 90.10 -5.70
C LEU A 161 23.06 89.64 -6.62
N SER A 162 23.18 90.26 -7.80
CA SER A 162 24.26 89.98 -8.76
C SER A 162 25.64 90.25 -8.14
N ASP A 163 25.78 91.35 -7.42
CA ASP A 163 27.05 91.69 -6.76
C ASP A 163 27.33 90.82 -5.53
N ALA A 164 26.30 90.47 -4.75
CA ALA A 164 26.41 89.52 -3.64
C ALA A 164 26.76 88.09 -4.11
N MET A 165 26.37 87.71 -5.34
CA MET A 165 26.76 86.43 -5.95
C MET A 165 28.19 86.46 -6.49
N LYS A 166 28.65 87.54 -7.11
CA LYS A 166 30.06 87.67 -7.55
C LYS A 166 31.03 87.64 -6.37
N SER A 167 30.67 88.27 -5.25
CA SER A 167 31.46 88.24 -4.03
C SER A 167 31.51 86.82 -3.41
N LEU A 168 30.44 86.02 -3.58
CA LEU A 168 30.41 84.60 -3.23
C LEU A 168 31.47 83.80 -4.00
N ASP A 169 31.53 84.00 -5.31
CA ASP A 169 32.46 83.27 -6.18
C ASP A 169 33.91 83.63 -5.86
N LEU A 170 34.20 84.92 -5.61
CA LEU A 170 35.50 85.36 -5.12
C LEU A 170 35.87 84.73 -3.77
N GLN A 171 34.90 84.60 -2.85
CA GLN A 171 35.12 83.92 -1.58
C GLN A 171 35.44 82.44 -1.78
N ARG A 172 34.74 81.74 -2.68
CA ARG A 172 35.00 80.33 -2.99
C ARG A 172 36.39 80.12 -3.55
N GLU A 173 36.83 80.97 -4.47
CA GLU A 173 38.18 80.91 -5.02
C GLU A 173 39.24 81.15 -3.94
N HIS A 174 38.99 82.09 -3.02
CA HIS A 174 39.88 82.34 -1.90
C HIS A 174 39.95 81.14 -0.95
N GLU A 175 38.81 80.58 -0.55
CA GLU A 175 38.75 79.38 0.29
C GLU A 175 39.47 78.18 -0.38
N ALA A 176 39.32 78.02 -1.71
CA ALA A 176 40.01 76.99 -2.47
C ALA A 176 41.54 77.19 -2.51
N LYS A 177 42.01 78.42 -2.70
CA LYS A 177 43.45 78.76 -2.66
C LYS A 177 44.05 78.55 -1.28
N VAL A 178 43.36 78.96 -0.22
CA VAL A 178 43.79 78.74 1.17
C VAL A 178 43.87 77.24 1.49
N LEU A 179 42.94 76.43 0.98
CA LEU A 179 43.00 74.98 1.16
C LEU A 179 44.16 74.36 0.38
N GLN A 180 44.45 74.85 -0.83
CA GLN A 180 45.59 74.41 -1.64
C GLN A 180 46.93 74.77 -0.99
N GLU A 181 47.04 75.94 -0.35
CA GLU A 181 48.23 76.34 0.42
C GLU A 181 48.44 75.45 1.65
N LYS A 182 47.36 74.99 2.31
CA LYS A 182 47.44 74.05 3.43
C LYS A 182 48.00 72.68 3.04
N GLU A 183 47.84 72.25 1.78
CA GLU A 183 48.40 70.95 1.33
C GLU A 183 49.94 70.91 1.40
N TYR A 184 50.61 72.06 1.31
CA TYR A 184 52.07 72.20 1.37
C TYR A 184 52.59 72.59 2.76
N GLN A 185 51.72 72.71 3.76
CA GLN A 185 52.14 72.96 5.14
C GLN A 185 52.70 71.68 5.76
N LYS A 186 53.70 71.84 6.64
CA LYS A 186 54.28 70.73 7.40
C LYS A 186 53.20 70.04 8.23
N PHE A 187 53.00 68.75 8.00
CA PHE A 187 52.08 67.90 8.74
C PHE A 187 52.73 67.32 9.98
N GLY A 188 53.90 66.71 9.83
CA GLY A 188 54.60 66.01 10.91
C GLY A 188 55.77 65.19 10.40
N VAL A 189 56.50 64.59 11.34
CA VAL A 189 57.61 63.67 11.03
C VAL A 189 57.06 62.24 11.05
N PHE A 190 57.34 61.45 10.02
CA PHE A 190 57.05 60.02 9.98
C PHE A 190 58.31 59.24 9.66
N GLY A 191 58.70 58.30 10.53
CA GLY A 191 59.89 57.47 10.29
C GLY A 191 61.17 58.28 10.10
N GLY A 192 61.28 59.45 10.76
CA GLY A 192 62.41 60.37 10.65
C GLY A 192 62.40 61.29 9.42
N ILE A 193 61.35 61.28 8.59
CA ILE A 193 61.20 62.14 7.41
C ILE A 193 60.12 63.18 7.66
N ASP A 194 60.37 64.45 7.30
CA ASP A 194 59.37 65.52 7.35
C ASP A 194 58.36 65.38 6.20
N TYR A 195 57.07 65.34 6.54
CA TYR A 195 55.98 65.31 5.57
C TYR A 195 55.16 66.60 5.63
N ASP A 196 54.75 67.07 4.46
CA ASP A 196 53.63 67.99 4.30
C ASP A 196 52.29 67.23 4.22
N TYR A 197 51.17 67.94 4.30
CA TYR A 197 49.84 67.31 4.23
C TYR A 197 49.63 66.52 2.94
N LYS A 198 50.17 66.98 1.82
CA LYS A 198 50.11 66.30 0.52
C LYS A 198 50.91 64.99 0.54
N GLY A 199 52.17 65.02 0.96
CA GLY A 199 53.07 63.88 0.97
C GLY A 199 52.57 62.75 1.86
N ILE A 200 52.05 63.05 3.06
CA ILE A 200 51.51 62.01 3.94
C ILE A 200 50.19 61.45 3.38
N LYS A 201 49.37 62.28 2.73
CA LYS A 201 48.10 61.86 2.12
C LYS A 201 48.34 60.92 0.93
N GLU A 202 49.33 61.20 0.09
CA GLU A 202 49.75 60.32 -1.01
C GLU A 202 50.33 59.00 -0.49
N THR A 203 51.18 59.08 0.54
CA THR A 203 51.76 57.93 1.23
C THR A 203 50.70 57.01 1.84
N LEU A 204 49.75 57.59 2.58
CA LEU A 204 48.66 56.86 3.21
C LEU A 204 47.70 56.29 2.17
N LYS A 205 47.44 57.01 1.07
CA LYS A 205 46.64 56.52 -0.07
C LYS A 205 47.30 55.31 -0.72
N LEU A 206 48.63 55.31 -0.86
CA LEU A 206 49.39 54.17 -1.36
C LEU A 206 49.23 52.95 -0.44
N LEU A 207 49.43 53.13 0.88
CA LEU A 207 49.22 52.08 1.88
C LEU A 207 47.79 51.54 1.87
N LEU A 208 46.78 52.40 1.78
CA LEU A 208 45.38 51.98 1.83
C LEU A 208 44.91 51.24 0.57
N THR A 209 45.51 51.50 -0.59
CA THR A 209 45.07 50.96 -1.88
C THR A 209 45.94 49.83 -2.43
N LYS A 210 47.24 49.80 -2.09
CA LYS A 210 48.19 48.81 -2.61
C LYS A 210 48.60 47.74 -1.62
N LEU A 211 48.38 47.94 -0.31
CA LEU A 211 48.56 46.89 0.69
C LEU A 211 47.29 46.04 0.78
N PRO A 212 47.33 44.74 0.41
CA PRO A 212 46.17 43.85 0.54
C PRO A 212 45.73 43.75 2.00
N LYS A 213 44.42 43.86 2.24
CA LYS A 213 43.84 43.83 3.59
C LYS A 213 43.22 42.46 3.86
N HIS A 214 43.25 42.05 5.12
CA HIS A 214 42.74 40.75 5.54
C HIS A 214 41.71 40.89 6.69
N GLN A 215 40.84 39.89 6.82
CA GLN A 215 39.98 39.74 7.99
C GLN A 215 40.79 39.05 9.10
N TYR A 216 40.80 39.64 10.30
CA TYR A 216 41.46 39.07 11.47
C TYR A 216 40.41 38.54 12.45
N LYS A 217 40.45 37.22 12.71
CA LYS A 217 39.61 36.58 13.73
C LYS A 217 40.26 36.76 15.11
N VAL A 218 39.57 37.44 16.02
CA VAL A 218 40.07 37.67 17.37
C VAL A 218 40.16 36.33 18.12
N PRO A 219 41.30 36.00 18.76
CA PRO A 219 41.40 34.80 19.58
C PRO A 219 40.36 34.82 20.71
N PHE A 220 39.73 33.67 20.99
CA PHE A 220 38.77 33.47 22.09
C PHE A 220 37.39 34.13 21.96
N ILE A 221 37.09 34.82 20.85
CA ILE A 221 35.78 35.42 20.57
C ILE A 221 35.42 35.18 19.10
N SER A 222 34.15 34.84 18.78
CA SER A 222 33.70 34.68 17.39
C SER A 222 33.46 36.02 16.69
N PHE A 223 34.44 36.93 16.78
CA PHE A 223 34.41 38.27 16.19
C PHE A 223 35.56 38.42 15.19
N THR A 224 35.25 38.95 14.01
CA THR A 224 36.21 39.18 12.92
C THR A 224 36.32 40.67 12.66
N ILE A 225 37.55 41.18 12.66
CA ILE A 225 37.87 42.58 12.40
C ILE A 225 38.31 42.70 10.94
N GLU A 226 37.65 43.58 10.19
CA GLU A 226 37.96 43.84 8.78
C GLU A 226 39.01 44.94 8.61
N ASN A 227 39.58 45.06 7.42
CA ASN A 227 40.57 46.08 7.07
C ASN A 227 41.82 46.04 7.97
N THR A 228 42.39 44.84 8.16
CA THR A 228 43.56 44.62 9.03
C THR A 228 44.81 44.20 8.26
N ASN A 229 45.97 44.51 8.84
CA ASN A 229 47.30 44.08 8.40
C ASN A 229 48.20 43.73 9.60
N SER A 230 49.14 42.81 9.38
CA SER A 230 50.19 42.54 10.36
C SER A 230 51.23 43.66 10.40
N GLY A 231 51.87 43.86 11.56
CA GLY A 231 52.97 44.84 11.67
C GLY A 231 54.09 44.56 10.67
N SER A 232 54.36 43.28 10.39
CA SER A 232 55.34 42.88 9.38
C SER A 232 54.94 43.17 7.94
N GLU A 233 53.65 43.11 7.61
CA GLU A 233 53.16 43.50 6.28
C GLU A 233 53.32 45.00 6.05
N ILE A 234 52.96 45.81 7.07
CA ILE A 234 53.10 47.27 7.01
C ILE A 234 54.58 47.65 6.83
N VAL A 235 55.47 47.06 7.63
CA VAL A 235 56.92 47.34 7.53
C VAL A 235 57.50 46.86 6.21
N ALA A 236 57.17 45.65 5.75
CA ALA A 236 57.66 45.15 4.46
C ALA A 236 57.18 46.04 3.30
N PHE A 237 55.94 46.53 3.35
CA PHE A 237 55.40 47.43 2.36
C PHE A 237 56.10 48.79 2.37
N LEU A 238 56.31 49.37 3.55
CA LEU A 238 57.05 50.62 3.71
C LEU A 238 58.48 50.49 3.18
N MET A 239 59.19 49.41 3.50
CA MET A 239 60.55 49.18 3.00
C MET A 239 60.63 48.98 1.48
N THR A 240 59.55 48.51 0.85
CA THR A 240 59.51 48.25 -0.60
C THR A 240 59.11 49.49 -1.40
N HIS A 241 58.22 50.31 -0.85
CA HIS A 241 57.59 51.42 -1.58
C HIS A 241 58.01 52.81 -1.09
N MET A 242 58.71 52.91 0.04
CA MET A 242 59.26 54.16 0.59
C MET A 242 60.78 54.07 0.61
N SER A 243 61.45 55.23 0.50
CA SER A 243 62.91 55.33 0.63
C SER A 243 63.36 55.38 2.09
N LEU A 244 62.99 54.38 2.88
CA LEU A 244 63.44 54.24 4.28
C LEU A 244 64.81 53.55 4.34
N LYS A 245 65.67 53.99 5.25
CA LYS A 245 67.09 53.57 5.32
C LYS A 245 67.28 52.18 5.92
N ASP A 246 66.48 51.83 6.91
CA ASP A 246 66.55 50.57 7.65
C ASP A 246 65.17 50.20 8.22
N ILE A 247 65.11 49.01 8.82
CA ILE A 247 63.90 48.47 9.43
C ILE A 247 63.45 49.30 10.64
N ASP A 248 64.38 49.91 11.36
CA ASP A 248 64.08 50.73 12.55
C ASP A 248 63.28 51.99 12.18
N HIS A 249 63.62 52.63 11.05
CA HIS A 249 62.85 53.77 10.51
C HIS A 249 61.44 53.35 10.06
N ALA A 250 61.27 52.12 9.55
CA ALA A 250 59.96 51.60 9.17
C ALA A 250 59.09 51.23 10.38
N GLU A 251 59.69 50.76 11.48
CA GLU A 251 58.97 50.60 12.75
C GLU A 251 58.57 51.94 13.35
N LEU A 252 59.45 52.94 13.33
CA LEU A 252 59.14 54.32 13.72
C LEU A 252 57.99 54.89 12.88
N PHE A 253 57.98 54.67 11.57
CA PHE A 253 56.88 55.08 10.71
C PHE A 253 55.56 54.41 11.12
N GLY A 254 55.58 53.11 11.42
CA GLY A 254 54.43 52.38 11.94
C GLY A 254 53.95 52.92 13.29
N GLN A 255 54.87 53.34 14.16
CA GLN A 255 54.57 54.02 15.42
C GLN A 255 53.90 55.38 15.17
N ASP A 256 54.37 56.15 14.20
CA ASP A 256 53.81 57.45 13.86
C ASP A 256 52.41 57.33 13.26
N LEU A 257 52.13 56.27 12.48
CA LEU A 257 50.77 55.94 12.02
C LEU A 257 49.82 55.64 13.19
N LEU A 258 50.32 54.96 14.23
CA LEU A 258 49.56 54.68 15.44
C LEU A 258 49.30 55.96 16.25
N ASN A 259 50.33 56.79 16.45
CA ASN A 259 50.27 58.04 17.21
C ASN A 259 49.33 59.07 16.59
N HIS A 260 49.35 59.20 15.26
CA HIS A 260 48.44 60.09 14.52
C HIS A 260 47.04 59.48 14.29
N GLY A 261 46.79 58.28 14.84
CA GLY A 261 45.48 57.66 14.88
C GLY A 261 45.00 57.05 13.55
N PHE A 262 45.88 56.84 12.58
CA PHE A 262 45.54 56.20 11.31
C PHE A 262 45.27 54.70 11.45
N ILE A 263 45.93 54.04 12.41
CA ILE A 263 45.75 52.62 12.74
C ILE A 263 45.45 52.43 14.24
N LYS A 264 44.95 51.25 14.61
CA LYS A 264 44.80 50.80 16.02
C LYS A 264 45.07 49.30 16.16
N TYR A 265 45.38 48.84 17.37
CA TYR A 265 45.47 47.40 17.65
C TYR A 265 44.13 46.69 17.52
N CYS A 266 44.15 45.50 16.94
CA CYS A 266 43.00 44.60 16.93
C CYS A 266 42.66 44.03 18.33
N ASN A 267 43.67 43.87 19.21
CA ASN A 267 43.53 43.22 20.53
C ASN A 267 43.51 44.19 21.73
N GLY A 268 43.29 45.48 21.48
CA GLY A 268 42.73 46.39 22.49
C GLY A 268 43.67 47.06 23.51
N VAL A 269 44.93 46.67 23.73
CA VAL A 269 45.83 47.46 24.59
C VAL A 269 47.29 47.34 24.14
N GLY A 270 47.78 48.33 23.41
CA GLY A 270 49.19 48.45 23.03
C GLY A 270 49.48 49.88 22.58
N THR A 271 50.62 50.43 22.98
CA THR A 271 51.07 51.78 22.61
C THR A 271 52.29 51.77 21.69
N THR A 272 52.87 50.59 21.44
CA THR A 272 54.18 50.45 20.78
C THR A 272 54.10 49.55 19.56
N PHE A 273 54.09 50.15 18.37
CA PHE A 273 54.10 49.45 17.10
C PHE A 273 55.29 48.47 17.03
N ALA A 274 55.06 47.29 16.45
CA ALA A 274 56.05 46.22 16.38
C ALA A 274 56.00 45.51 15.02
N ASN A 275 57.16 45.33 14.38
CA ASN A 275 57.32 44.53 13.16
C ASN A 275 57.14 43.03 13.48
N SER A 276 55.90 42.56 13.46
CA SER A 276 55.59 41.17 13.76
C SER A 276 54.39 40.67 12.98
N LYS A 277 54.43 39.40 12.59
CA LYS A 277 53.28 38.66 12.06
C LYS A 277 52.20 38.44 13.13
N LYS A 278 52.57 38.49 14.42
CA LYS A 278 51.66 38.23 15.55
C LYS A 278 50.80 39.44 15.90
N PHE A 279 51.31 40.65 15.73
CA PHE A 279 50.58 41.89 16.05
C PHE A 279 49.81 42.39 14.84
N GLN A 280 48.50 42.61 15.03
CA GLN A 280 47.55 42.95 13.98
C GLN A 280 46.97 44.34 14.23
N TYR A 281 46.89 45.14 13.18
CA TYR A 281 46.45 46.53 13.21
C TYR A 281 45.28 46.73 12.26
N GLN A 282 44.26 47.44 12.72
CA GLN A 282 43.11 47.86 11.92
C GLN A 282 43.30 49.30 11.44
N TRP A 283 43.07 49.54 10.15
CA TRP A 283 43.00 50.89 9.59
C TRP A 283 41.72 51.60 10.05
N LYS A 284 41.84 52.81 10.62
CA LYS A 284 40.67 53.55 11.09
C LYS A 284 39.94 54.26 9.93
N PRO A 285 38.61 54.48 10.02
CA PRO A 285 37.87 55.29 9.03
C PRO A 285 38.47 56.68 8.79
N TYR A 286 39.10 57.26 9.83
CA TYR A 286 39.84 58.52 9.74
C TYR A 286 40.92 58.50 8.64
N ALA A 287 41.67 57.40 8.49
CA ALA A 287 42.72 57.27 7.47
C ALA A 287 42.14 57.34 6.05
N TYR A 288 41.02 56.66 5.81
CA TYR A 288 40.34 56.69 4.51
C TYR A 288 39.75 58.07 4.20
N LYS A 289 39.12 58.72 5.20
CA LYS A 289 38.60 60.09 5.07
C LYS A 289 39.72 61.09 4.78
N PHE A 290 40.85 60.97 5.48
CA PHE A 290 42.03 61.84 5.27
C PHE A 290 42.55 61.76 3.83
N CYS A 291 42.47 60.58 3.19
CA CYS A 291 42.86 60.37 1.80
C CYS A 291 41.74 60.59 0.76
N ASN A 292 40.54 61.01 1.16
CA ASN A 292 39.34 61.08 0.32
C ASN A 292 39.00 59.74 -0.39
N LEU A 293 39.19 58.61 0.30
CA LEU A 293 38.84 57.27 -0.18
C LEU A 293 37.53 56.80 0.46
N SER A 294 36.69 56.08 -0.30
CA SER A 294 35.50 55.40 0.25
C SER A 294 35.90 54.10 0.95
N THR A 295 35.41 53.89 2.17
CA THR A 295 35.50 52.60 2.86
C THR A 295 34.52 51.60 2.24
N THR A 296 34.96 50.36 2.00
CA THR A 296 34.13 49.26 1.48
C THR A 296 33.18 48.66 2.51
N ASP A 297 33.24 49.09 3.77
CA ASP A 297 32.44 48.51 4.86
C ASP A 297 31.08 49.20 4.93
N ALA A 298 30.04 48.46 4.54
CA ALA A 298 28.65 48.89 4.49
C ALA A 298 27.90 48.81 5.83
N ASN A 299 28.60 48.58 6.95
CA ASN A 299 28.00 48.53 8.28
C ASN A 299 28.75 49.47 9.23
N ASP A 300 28.30 50.72 9.33
CA ASP A 300 28.83 51.64 10.33
C ASP A 300 27.72 52.45 11.03
N ASP A 301 27.17 51.85 12.09
CA ASP A 301 26.33 52.53 13.10
C ASP A 301 27.20 53.39 14.06
N SER A 302 28.51 53.56 13.83
CA SER A 302 29.40 54.40 14.64
C SER A 302 29.64 55.82 14.08
N LEU A 303 28.74 56.29 13.20
CA LEU A 303 28.79 57.64 12.64
C LEU A 303 28.53 58.77 13.67
N ASN A 304 27.98 58.46 14.85
CA ASN A 304 27.64 59.49 15.85
C ASN A 304 28.81 59.90 16.78
N GLU A 305 29.83 59.07 16.99
CA GLU A 305 30.97 59.42 17.86
C GLU A 305 32.12 60.12 17.10
N ALA A 306 32.28 59.84 15.81
CA ALA A 306 33.35 60.42 14.99
C ALA A 306 33.06 61.87 14.53
N GLU A 307 31.80 62.29 14.47
CA GLU A 307 31.46 63.72 14.22
C GLU A 307 31.83 64.60 15.42
N SER A 308 31.70 64.10 16.66
CA SER A 308 32.07 64.86 17.86
C SER A 308 33.58 65.10 17.96
N GLY A 309 34.41 64.17 17.50
CA GLY A 309 35.87 64.34 17.47
C GLY A 309 36.35 65.37 16.43
N ILE A 310 35.70 65.44 15.26
CA ILE A 310 36.06 66.39 14.19
C ILE A 310 35.53 67.78 14.51
N VAL A 311 34.31 67.90 15.07
CA VAL A 311 33.79 69.18 15.58
C VAL A 311 34.68 69.69 16.71
N ASN A 312 35.10 68.85 17.66
CA ASN A 312 36.03 69.24 18.72
C ASN A 312 37.45 69.57 18.22
N TYR A 313 37.91 69.01 17.10
CA TYR A 313 39.21 69.33 16.49
C TYR A 313 39.15 70.65 15.69
N PHE A 314 38.12 70.86 14.87
CA PHE A 314 37.89 72.14 14.18
C PHE A 314 37.63 73.29 15.17
N GLN A 315 36.99 73.01 16.30
CA GLN A 315 36.72 73.98 17.37
C GLN A 315 37.95 74.24 18.26
N LYS A 316 38.91 73.31 18.36
CA LYS A 316 40.23 73.56 18.98
C LYS A 316 41.21 74.27 18.06
N MET A 317 41.14 74.08 16.74
CA MET A 317 41.99 74.78 15.76
C MET A 317 41.60 76.24 15.53
N THR A 318 40.37 76.63 15.88
CA THR A 318 39.95 78.04 15.88
C THR A 318 40.31 78.76 17.19
N ALA A 319 40.74 78.05 18.23
CA ALA A 319 40.98 78.61 19.56
C ALA A 319 42.45 78.60 20.03
N GLY A 320 43.40 78.14 19.19
CA GLY A 320 44.81 78.02 19.55
C GLY A 320 45.74 78.72 18.57
N ASN A 321 46.35 79.82 19.02
CA ASN A 321 47.40 80.63 18.38
C ASN A 321 46.93 81.76 17.44
N GLU A 322 46.27 82.77 18.02
CA GLU A 322 46.11 84.13 17.47
C GLU A 322 47.41 84.98 17.46
N ALA A 323 48.59 84.36 17.40
CA ALA A 323 49.82 85.13 17.54
C ALA A 323 50.90 84.66 16.56
N THR A 324 50.67 84.82 15.25
CA THR A 324 51.66 85.21 14.22
C THR A 324 51.13 84.97 12.80
N TYR A 325 50.11 85.69 12.32
CA TYR A 325 49.93 85.94 10.88
C TYR A 325 49.12 87.22 10.68
N SER A 326 49.77 88.35 10.88
CA SER A 326 49.35 89.62 10.30
C SER A 326 49.73 89.65 8.82
N SER A 327 48.76 89.94 7.95
CA SER A 327 48.85 90.32 6.50
C SER A 327 48.26 89.33 5.48
N ILE A 328 46.98 88.94 5.60
CA ILE A 328 46.16 88.55 4.43
C ILE A 328 44.78 89.23 4.58
N HIS A 329 44.37 90.02 3.59
CA HIS A 329 43.08 90.72 3.55
C HIS A 329 41.91 89.73 3.68
N GLN A 330 41.19 89.72 4.80
CA GLN A 330 39.85 89.14 4.84
C GLN A 330 38.89 90.12 4.13
N PRO A 331 38.06 89.68 3.17
CA PRO A 331 37.06 90.55 2.57
C PRO A 331 36.03 90.97 3.64
N ASN A 332 35.72 92.26 3.71
CA ASN A 332 34.77 92.79 4.68
C ASN A 332 33.32 92.59 4.18
N PHE A 333 32.75 91.40 4.42
CA PHE A 333 31.38 91.07 4.00
C PHE A 333 30.31 91.65 4.94
N SER A 334 29.21 92.12 4.34
CA SER A 334 27.97 92.48 5.04
C SER A 334 27.33 91.27 5.73
N ASP A 335 26.57 91.51 6.81
CA ASP A 335 25.85 90.45 7.52
C ASP A 335 24.84 89.72 6.62
N ASN A 336 24.28 90.40 5.61
CA ASN A 336 23.39 89.79 4.63
C ASN A 336 24.15 88.90 3.64
N GLU A 337 25.35 89.28 3.22
CA GLU A 337 26.22 88.46 2.35
C GLU A 337 26.67 87.19 3.09
N LYS A 338 27.07 87.31 4.37
CA LYS A 338 27.41 86.14 5.20
C LYS A 338 26.25 85.17 5.37
N LYS A 339 25.02 85.68 5.54
CA LYS A 339 23.80 84.86 5.60
C LYS A 339 23.48 84.21 4.26
N LEU A 340 23.64 84.94 3.15
CA LEU A 340 23.49 84.39 1.80
C LEU A 340 24.45 83.23 1.57
N TYR A 341 25.74 83.39 1.92
CA TYR A 341 26.75 82.33 1.83
C TYR A 341 26.41 81.11 2.66
N LYS A 342 25.88 81.33 3.87
CA LYS A 342 25.42 80.22 4.72
C LYS A 342 24.25 79.47 4.07
N PHE A 343 23.24 80.17 3.54
CA PHE A 343 22.11 79.51 2.90
C PHE A 343 22.49 78.77 1.62
N VAL A 344 23.36 79.34 0.79
CA VAL A 344 23.89 78.67 -0.42
C VAL A 344 24.66 77.42 -0.02
N ARG A 345 25.55 77.51 0.97
CA ARG A 345 26.32 76.36 1.47
C ARG A 345 25.42 75.28 2.10
N ASP A 346 24.42 75.67 2.88
CA ASP A 346 23.44 74.74 3.46
C ASP A 346 22.68 73.96 2.36
N VAL A 347 22.28 74.65 1.28
CA VAL A 347 21.65 74.03 0.12
C VAL A 347 22.60 73.03 -0.53
N GLU A 348 23.83 73.44 -0.86
CA GLU A 348 24.84 72.57 -1.51
C GLU A 348 25.18 71.32 -0.68
N VAL A 349 25.31 71.47 0.64
CA VAL A 349 25.56 70.34 1.54
C VAL A 349 24.36 69.39 1.56
N SER A 350 23.13 69.93 1.64
CA SER A 350 21.92 69.12 1.64
C SER A 350 21.67 68.43 0.30
N ASP A 351 21.95 69.09 -0.82
CA ASP A 351 21.86 68.54 -2.18
C ASP A 351 22.89 67.43 -2.40
N SER A 352 24.16 67.69 -2.05
CA SER A 352 25.23 66.69 -2.15
C SER A 352 24.92 65.42 -1.34
N LYS A 353 24.37 65.60 -0.12
CA LYS A 353 23.92 64.48 0.72
C LYS A 353 22.74 63.75 0.11
N TYR A 354 21.72 64.48 -0.35
CA TYR A 354 20.54 63.90 -1.00
C TYR A 354 20.93 63.12 -2.26
N MET A 355 21.66 63.73 -3.19
CA MET A 355 22.15 63.09 -4.42
C MET A 355 22.96 61.83 -4.13
N LYS A 356 23.86 61.87 -3.13
CA LYS A 356 24.67 60.70 -2.75
C LYS A 356 23.80 59.53 -2.29
N GLU A 357 22.80 59.79 -1.45
CA GLU A 357 21.90 58.75 -0.95
C GLU A 357 20.92 58.27 -2.03
N CYS A 358 20.49 59.13 -2.97
CA CYS A 358 19.73 58.71 -4.16
C CYS A 358 20.51 57.69 -5.01
N LYS A 359 21.80 57.93 -5.28
CA LYS A 359 22.65 56.98 -6.02
C LYS A 359 22.76 55.62 -5.30
N LYS A 360 22.87 55.65 -3.98
CA LYS A 360 22.89 54.41 -3.17
C LYS A 360 21.54 53.70 -3.20
N LEU A 361 20.43 54.43 -3.10
CA LEU A 361 19.09 53.86 -3.14
C LEU A 361 18.80 53.22 -4.49
N ASP A 362 19.20 53.84 -5.60
CA ASP A 362 19.03 53.25 -6.93
C ASP A 362 19.87 51.97 -7.10
N SER A 363 21.12 51.96 -6.64
CA SER A 363 21.94 50.74 -6.60
C SER A 363 21.30 49.64 -5.74
N LEU A 364 20.71 49.99 -4.60
CA LEU A 364 19.99 49.04 -3.74
C LEU A 364 18.70 48.53 -4.42
N ARG A 365 17.99 49.41 -5.14
CA ARG A 365 16.79 49.06 -5.91
C ARG A 365 17.12 48.03 -6.98
N CYS A 366 18.10 48.29 -7.84
CA CYS A 366 18.51 47.37 -8.90
C CYS A 366 18.95 46.02 -8.34
N SER A 367 19.80 46.01 -7.29
CA SER A 367 20.23 44.76 -6.64
C SER A 367 19.06 43.99 -6.01
N PHE A 368 18.05 44.68 -5.48
CA PHE A 368 16.87 44.02 -4.93
C PHE A 368 15.93 43.50 -6.02
N GLU A 369 15.76 44.23 -7.13
CA GLU A 369 15.02 43.77 -8.31
C GLU A 369 15.66 42.50 -8.90
N GLU A 370 16.99 42.47 -9.03
CA GLU A 370 17.74 41.27 -9.43
C GLU A 370 17.49 40.09 -8.48
N LEU A 371 17.57 40.31 -7.16
CA LEU A 371 17.30 39.28 -6.16
C LEU A 371 15.87 38.75 -6.24
N ILE A 372 14.88 39.63 -6.47
CA ILE A 372 13.48 39.22 -6.67
C ILE A 372 13.37 38.31 -7.89
N VAL A 373 13.95 38.69 -9.03
CA VAL A 373 13.92 37.91 -10.27
C VAL A 373 14.51 36.52 -10.06
N ASP A 374 15.67 36.42 -9.41
CA ASP A 374 16.34 35.14 -9.11
C ASP A 374 15.46 34.24 -8.25
N HIS A 375 14.92 34.78 -7.15
CA HIS A 375 14.08 34.02 -6.24
C HIS A 375 12.73 33.65 -6.85
N TYR A 376 12.10 34.51 -7.66
CA TYR A 376 10.84 34.21 -8.33
C TYR A 376 11.02 33.12 -9.38
N THR A 377 12.09 33.17 -10.17
CA THR A 377 12.43 32.12 -11.14
C THR A 377 12.67 30.78 -10.45
N PHE A 378 13.40 30.79 -9.33
CA PHE A 378 13.62 29.59 -8.53
C PHE A 378 12.32 29.04 -7.90
N MET A 379 11.43 29.92 -7.42
CA MET A 379 10.13 29.52 -6.86
C MET A 379 9.19 28.97 -7.94
N GLU A 380 9.21 29.50 -9.15
CA GLU A 380 8.45 28.96 -10.28
C GLU A 380 8.87 27.52 -10.60
N LYS A 381 10.19 27.27 -10.63
CA LYS A 381 10.71 25.90 -10.77
C LYS A 381 10.28 25.01 -9.61
N CYS A 382 10.39 25.49 -8.38
CA CYS A 382 9.97 24.73 -7.19
C CYS A 382 8.48 24.37 -7.23
N GLU A 383 7.62 25.27 -7.70
CA GLU A 383 6.18 25.04 -7.82
C GLU A 383 5.86 24.04 -8.94
N SER A 384 6.56 24.13 -10.08
CA SER A 384 6.47 23.13 -11.15
C SER A 384 6.87 21.74 -10.66
N ASP A 385 8.00 21.64 -9.95
CA ASP A 385 8.48 20.40 -9.35
C ASP A 385 7.47 19.84 -8.34
N ARG A 386 6.79 20.70 -7.58
CA ARG A 386 5.72 20.30 -6.64
C ARG A 386 4.52 19.69 -7.35
N LEU A 387 4.04 20.32 -8.42
CA LEU A 387 2.92 19.80 -9.20
C LEU A 387 3.27 18.44 -9.82
N MET A 388 4.49 18.28 -10.32
CA MET A 388 4.99 17.01 -10.84
C MET A 388 5.13 15.95 -9.73
N ALA A 389 5.59 16.33 -8.54
CA ALA A 389 5.67 15.43 -7.40
C ALA A 389 4.28 14.92 -6.98
N ILE A 390 3.27 15.80 -6.87
CA ILE A 390 1.88 15.39 -6.57
C ILE A 390 1.37 14.41 -7.64
N ARG A 391 1.58 14.73 -8.93
CA ARG A 391 1.14 13.86 -10.03
C ARG A 391 1.77 12.48 -9.91
N LYS A 392 3.09 12.43 -9.65
CA LYS A 392 3.82 11.18 -9.48
C LYS A 392 3.30 10.38 -8.29
N VAL A 393 3.18 11.00 -7.13
CA VAL A 393 2.73 10.34 -5.89
C VAL A 393 1.30 9.82 -6.00
N THR A 394 0.44 10.55 -6.70
CA THR A 394 -0.93 10.09 -6.99
C THR A 394 -0.92 8.83 -7.86
N LEU A 395 -0.06 8.79 -8.88
CA LEU A 395 0.12 7.59 -9.71
C LEU A 395 0.68 6.42 -8.91
N ASP A 396 1.71 6.65 -8.10
CA ASP A 396 2.33 5.62 -7.27
C ASP A 396 1.32 5.06 -6.24
N PHE A 397 0.46 5.91 -5.67
CA PHE A 397 -0.67 5.49 -4.82
C PHE A 397 -1.70 4.63 -5.56
N CYS A 398 -2.15 5.06 -6.74
CA CYS A 398 -3.08 4.27 -7.55
C CYS A 398 -2.49 2.91 -7.94
N ALA A 399 -1.19 2.86 -8.27
CA ALA A 399 -0.49 1.64 -8.62
C ALA A 399 -0.37 0.66 -7.44
N ALA A 400 -0.14 1.16 -6.22
CA ALA A 400 -0.08 0.32 -5.02
C ALA A 400 -1.37 -0.49 -4.82
N ILE A 401 -2.52 0.11 -5.10
CA ILE A 401 -3.83 -0.55 -5.06
C ILE A 401 -4.01 -1.43 -6.31
N GLY A 402 -3.83 -0.85 -7.49
CA GLY A 402 -4.11 -1.50 -8.77
C GLY A 402 -3.35 -2.81 -9.00
N ASN A 403 -2.08 -2.86 -8.60
CA ASN A 403 -1.23 -4.04 -8.79
C ASN A 403 -1.68 -5.26 -7.97
N THR A 404 -2.48 -5.06 -6.92
CA THR A 404 -2.92 -6.14 -6.03
C THR A 404 -4.27 -6.73 -6.46
N ILE A 405 -5.04 -6.01 -7.30
CA ILE A 405 -6.39 -6.40 -7.75
C ILE A 405 -6.40 -7.79 -8.39
N SER A 406 -5.44 -8.10 -9.26
CA SER A 406 -5.37 -9.42 -9.91
C SER A 406 -5.20 -10.56 -8.90
N SER A 407 -4.45 -10.33 -7.82
CA SER A 407 -4.22 -11.35 -6.79
C SER A 407 -5.43 -11.52 -5.87
N MET A 408 -6.13 -10.42 -5.55
CA MET A 408 -7.43 -10.47 -4.86
C MET A 408 -8.48 -11.22 -5.69
N LYS A 409 -8.53 -10.97 -7.00
CA LYS A 409 -9.43 -11.69 -7.90
C LYS A 409 -9.19 -13.21 -7.86
N LEU A 410 -7.92 -13.64 -7.92
CA LEU A 410 -7.56 -15.05 -7.79
C LEU A 410 -7.99 -15.65 -6.46
N THR A 411 -7.98 -14.87 -5.37
CA THR A 411 -8.41 -15.32 -4.04
C THR A 411 -9.93 -15.56 -4.01
N ILE A 412 -10.71 -14.69 -4.64
CA ILE A 412 -12.16 -14.84 -4.79
C ILE A 412 -12.53 -16.04 -5.67
N GLU A 413 -11.78 -16.26 -6.76
CA GLU A 413 -11.95 -17.45 -7.61
C GLU A 413 -11.73 -18.73 -6.79
N LYS A 414 -10.66 -18.81 -6.00
CA LYS A 414 -10.41 -19.96 -5.09
C LYS A 414 -11.45 -20.13 -3.99
N LEU A 415 -12.05 -19.03 -3.51
CA LEU A 415 -13.17 -19.09 -2.56
C LEU A 415 -14.37 -19.79 -3.21
N THR A 416 -14.63 -19.49 -4.49
CA THR A 416 -15.67 -20.15 -5.28
C THR A 416 -15.32 -21.62 -5.50
N ASP A 417 -14.06 -21.93 -5.82
CA ASP A 417 -13.60 -23.32 -6.00
C ASP A 417 -13.73 -24.16 -4.72
N SER A 418 -13.71 -23.53 -3.54
CA SER A 418 -13.90 -24.24 -2.26
C SER A 418 -15.31 -24.83 -2.14
N GLU A 419 -16.32 -24.26 -2.80
CA GLU A 419 -17.66 -24.84 -2.87
C GLU A 419 -17.66 -26.18 -3.60
N ALA A 420 -16.86 -26.30 -4.66
CA ALA A 420 -16.73 -27.54 -5.43
C ALA A 420 -16.06 -28.69 -4.65
N LEU A 421 -15.50 -28.43 -3.46
CA LEU A 421 -15.00 -29.47 -2.57
C LEU A 421 -16.13 -30.21 -1.84
N ILE A 422 -17.34 -29.65 -1.76
CA ILE A 422 -18.45 -30.25 -1.04
C ILE A 422 -19.02 -31.40 -1.88
N ASP A 423 -18.97 -32.63 -1.35
CA ASP A 423 -19.58 -33.82 -1.93
C ASP A 423 -20.67 -34.36 -0.99
N PRO A 424 -21.94 -34.00 -1.23
CA PRO A 424 -23.05 -34.47 -0.41
C PRO A 424 -23.18 -36.00 -0.40
N ALA A 425 -22.83 -36.68 -1.50
CA ALA A 425 -22.94 -38.13 -1.59
C ALA A 425 -21.88 -38.81 -0.73
N ALA A 426 -20.64 -38.30 -0.75
CA ALA A 426 -19.56 -38.79 0.10
C ALA A 426 -19.85 -38.57 1.60
N ASP A 427 -20.32 -37.37 1.99
CA ASP A 427 -20.64 -37.06 3.38
C ASP A 427 -21.83 -37.90 3.90
N LEU A 428 -22.86 -38.10 3.08
CA LEU A 428 -23.98 -39.00 3.41
C LEU A 428 -23.52 -40.46 3.53
N LEU A 429 -22.64 -40.91 2.63
CA LEU A 429 -22.10 -42.26 2.68
C LEU A 429 -21.28 -42.46 3.96
N LYS A 430 -20.37 -41.55 4.29
CA LYS A 430 -19.59 -41.57 5.53
C LYS A 430 -20.52 -41.61 6.75
N THR A 431 -21.54 -40.75 6.76
CA THR A 431 -22.56 -40.73 7.83
C THR A 431 -23.24 -42.09 8.00
N ILE A 432 -23.62 -42.72 6.90
CA ILE A 432 -24.22 -44.07 6.93
C ILE A 432 -23.19 -45.09 7.43
N GLU A 433 -21.96 -45.09 6.93
CA GLU A 433 -20.94 -46.07 7.30
C GLU A 433 -20.57 -46.02 8.79
N GLU A 434 -20.47 -44.81 9.35
CA GLU A 434 -20.12 -44.61 10.76
C GLU A 434 -21.29 -44.84 11.72
N ASN A 435 -22.54 -44.62 11.27
CA ASN A 435 -23.72 -44.61 12.15
C ASN A 435 -24.78 -45.67 11.84
N ARG A 436 -24.56 -46.59 10.89
CA ARG A 436 -25.57 -47.59 10.51
C ARG A 436 -25.73 -48.66 11.59
N VAL A 437 -26.99 -48.89 11.98
CA VAL A 437 -27.38 -49.86 13.03
C VAL A 437 -28.05 -51.13 12.50
N GLY A 438 -28.43 -51.19 11.23
CA GLY A 438 -29.05 -52.38 10.62
C GLY A 438 -29.71 -52.10 9.27
N PHE A 439 -30.12 -53.18 8.59
CA PHE A 439 -30.85 -53.11 7.32
C PHE A 439 -32.36 -53.21 7.54
N PHE A 440 -33.13 -52.72 6.57
CA PHE A 440 -34.58 -52.94 6.55
C PHE A 440 -34.87 -54.43 6.36
N GLN A 441 -35.32 -55.08 7.42
CA GLN A 441 -35.67 -56.50 7.45
C GLN A 441 -37.00 -56.70 8.21
N PRO A 442 -38.15 -56.63 7.50
CA PRO A 442 -39.47 -56.74 8.13
C PRO A 442 -39.68 -58.10 8.80
N ARG A 443 -40.12 -58.09 10.06
CA ARG A 443 -40.45 -59.31 10.82
C ARG A 443 -41.95 -59.44 10.95
N VAL A 444 -42.52 -60.34 10.18
CA VAL A 444 -43.96 -60.60 10.19
C VAL A 444 -44.33 -61.43 11.41
N ILE A 445 -45.46 -61.11 12.03
CA ILE A 445 -46.05 -61.91 13.11
C ILE A 445 -47.00 -62.92 12.45
N PRO A 446 -46.68 -64.23 12.45
CA PRO A 446 -47.53 -65.24 11.84
C PRO A 446 -48.71 -65.60 12.75
N TYR A 447 -49.88 -65.84 12.15
CA TYR A 447 -50.99 -66.48 12.86
C TYR A 447 -50.70 -67.98 13.09
N ASN A 448 -50.36 -68.33 14.33
CA ASN A 448 -49.99 -69.68 14.74
C ASN A 448 -51.22 -70.49 15.16
N ASN A 449 -51.96 -71.05 14.19
CA ASN A 449 -52.99 -72.04 14.46
C ASN A 449 -52.37 -73.41 14.73
N TYR A 450 -52.63 -74.00 15.90
CA TYR A 450 -52.10 -75.30 16.32
C TYR A 450 -52.41 -76.43 15.32
N TYR A 451 -53.60 -76.42 14.71
CA TYR A 451 -54.03 -77.48 13.80
C TYR A 451 -53.60 -77.27 12.36
N ASN A 452 -53.35 -76.02 11.95
CA ASN A 452 -53.02 -75.64 10.58
C ASN A 452 -52.10 -74.39 10.56
N PRO A 453 -50.83 -74.53 11.00
CA PRO A 453 -49.89 -73.41 11.03
C PRO A 453 -49.66 -72.87 9.61
N GLY A 454 -49.78 -71.55 9.44
CA GLY A 454 -49.53 -70.89 8.14
C GLY A 454 -50.63 -71.04 7.07
N SER A 455 -51.78 -71.63 7.39
CA SER A 455 -52.87 -71.86 6.42
C SER A 455 -53.59 -70.58 5.95
N TYR A 456 -53.67 -69.55 6.79
CA TYR A 456 -54.40 -68.31 6.50
C TYR A 456 -53.52 -67.20 5.90
N GLN A 457 -52.22 -67.24 6.16
CA GLN A 457 -51.31 -66.13 5.92
C GLN A 457 -50.24 -66.50 4.90
N THR A 458 -50.01 -65.62 3.91
CA THR A 458 -49.02 -65.87 2.85
C THR A 458 -47.61 -65.46 3.21
N PHE A 459 -47.47 -64.37 3.96
CA PHE A 459 -46.19 -63.76 4.27
C PHE A 459 -45.74 -64.10 5.69
N GLY A 460 -44.43 -64.24 5.93
CA GLY A 460 -43.91 -64.56 7.27
C GLY A 460 -43.97 -66.04 7.65
N ILE A 461 -44.37 -66.91 6.72
CA ILE A 461 -44.39 -68.36 6.92
C ILE A 461 -43.10 -68.95 6.36
N ASP A 462 -42.54 -69.93 7.06
CA ASP A 462 -41.38 -70.69 6.60
C ASP A 462 -41.60 -71.27 5.20
N LEU A 463 -40.57 -71.20 4.34
CA LEU A 463 -40.67 -71.54 2.92
C LEU A 463 -41.13 -72.98 2.70
N GLU A 464 -40.60 -73.94 3.46
CA GLU A 464 -40.99 -75.34 3.33
C GLU A 464 -42.44 -75.56 3.73
N THR A 465 -42.85 -74.92 4.83
CA THR A 465 -44.23 -74.99 5.34
C THR A 465 -45.21 -74.42 4.32
N ARG A 466 -44.84 -73.32 3.66
CA ARG A 466 -45.66 -72.72 2.59
C ARG A 466 -45.73 -73.62 1.36
N CYS A 467 -44.60 -74.17 0.90
CA CYS A 467 -44.54 -75.11 -0.22
C CYS A 467 -45.42 -76.36 0.03
N ARG A 468 -45.37 -76.93 1.24
CA ARG A 468 -46.23 -78.05 1.64
C ARG A 468 -47.72 -77.67 1.58
N SER A 469 -48.07 -76.49 2.08
CA SER A 469 -49.45 -75.99 2.08
C SER A 469 -50.00 -75.75 0.66
N ASP A 470 -49.15 -75.26 -0.25
CA ASP A 470 -49.49 -75.07 -1.67
C ASP A 470 -49.43 -76.38 -2.49
N ASN A 471 -48.97 -77.49 -1.89
CA ASN A 471 -48.66 -78.76 -2.57
C ASN A 471 -47.72 -78.59 -3.78
N ARG A 472 -46.70 -77.74 -3.64
CA ARG A 472 -45.73 -77.37 -4.69
C ARG A 472 -44.32 -77.25 -4.12
N LEU A 473 -43.30 -77.29 -4.98
CA LEU A 473 -41.91 -77.06 -4.55
C LEU A 473 -41.52 -75.58 -4.49
N VAL A 474 -42.30 -74.71 -5.13
CA VAL A 474 -42.17 -73.25 -5.11
C VAL A 474 -43.48 -72.66 -4.60
N PRO A 475 -43.46 -71.65 -3.71
CA PRO A 475 -44.67 -71.00 -3.23
C PRO A 475 -45.50 -70.43 -4.37
N LEU A 476 -46.83 -70.61 -4.29
CA LEU A 476 -47.78 -70.19 -5.31
C LEU A 476 -47.67 -68.69 -5.62
N ILE A 477 -47.42 -67.86 -4.61
CA ILE A 477 -47.24 -66.41 -4.76
C ILE A 477 -46.01 -66.04 -5.58
N LEU A 478 -44.88 -66.73 -5.37
CA LEU A 478 -43.66 -66.46 -6.13
C LEU A 478 -43.84 -66.89 -7.59
N SER A 479 -44.39 -68.08 -7.83
CA SER A 479 -44.69 -68.56 -9.18
C SER A 479 -45.65 -67.63 -9.94
N ALA A 480 -46.73 -67.18 -9.28
CA ALA A 480 -47.70 -66.26 -9.88
C ALA A 480 -47.10 -64.89 -10.21
N ILE A 481 -46.26 -64.32 -9.32
CA ILE A 481 -45.59 -63.04 -9.59
C ILE A 481 -44.62 -63.18 -10.77
N LEU A 482 -43.78 -64.22 -10.81
CA LEU A 482 -42.82 -64.39 -11.91
C LEU A 482 -43.54 -64.60 -13.25
N LEU A 483 -44.64 -65.38 -13.25
CA LEU A 483 -45.47 -65.58 -14.43
C LEU A 483 -46.13 -64.27 -14.90
N TYR A 484 -46.63 -63.45 -13.96
CA TYR A 484 -47.14 -62.11 -14.28
C TYR A 484 -46.04 -61.23 -14.89
N MET A 485 -44.82 -61.23 -14.32
CA MET A 485 -43.71 -60.42 -14.83
C MET A 485 -43.29 -60.85 -16.24
N ASP A 486 -43.24 -62.16 -16.51
CA ASP A 486 -42.98 -62.71 -17.85
C ASP A 486 -44.04 -62.25 -18.88
N GLN A 487 -45.31 -62.11 -18.47
CA GLN A 487 -46.39 -61.56 -19.30
C GLN A 487 -46.29 -60.04 -19.47
N ALA A 488 -45.75 -59.33 -18.48
CA ALA A 488 -45.65 -57.88 -18.49
C ALA A 488 -44.47 -57.36 -19.33
N TYR A 489 -43.35 -58.10 -19.42
CA TYR A 489 -42.16 -57.62 -20.15
C TYR A 489 -42.43 -57.25 -21.62
N PRO A 490 -43.18 -58.04 -22.42
CA PRO A 490 -43.48 -57.68 -23.81
C PRO A 490 -44.30 -56.39 -23.94
N GLU A 491 -45.14 -56.07 -22.94
CA GLU A 491 -46.00 -54.88 -22.94
C GLU A 491 -45.25 -53.59 -22.53
N MET A 492 -44.03 -53.71 -21.99
CA MET A 492 -43.22 -52.56 -21.60
C MET A 492 -42.65 -51.83 -22.82
N GLU A 493 -42.55 -50.50 -22.72
CA GLU A 493 -42.21 -49.63 -23.85
C GLU A 493 -40.79 -49.85 -24.42
N ASN A 494 -39.79 -50.11 -23.56
CA ASN A 494 -38.40 -50.26 -24.00
C ASN A 494 -37.56 -51.14 -23.04
N ASP A 495 -36.37 -51.54 -23.51
CA ASP A 495 -35.45 -52.40 -22.75
C ASP A 495 -34.95 -51.73 -21.46
N TYR A 496 -34.81 -50.40 -21.44
CA TYR A 496 -34.47 -49.65 -20.23
C TYR A 496 -35.52 -49.85 -19.13
N LYS A 497 -36.81 -49.68 -19.43
CA LYS A 497 -37.91 -49.91 -18.48
C LYS A 497 -37.95 -51.36 -18.00
N ARG A 498 -37.67 -52.33 -18.88
CA ARG A 498 -37.55 -53.75 -18.52
C ARG A 498 -36.39 -54.01 -17.56
N ALA A 499 -35.24 -53.39 -17.79
CA ALA A 499 -34.05 -53.54 -16.95
C ALA A 499 -34.29 -52.99 -15.54
N ILE A 500 -34.85 -51.78 -15.42
CA ILE A 500 -34.97 -51.14 -14.10
C ILE A 500 -36.18 -51.62 -13.29
N VAL A 501 -37.07 -52.45 -13.83
CA VAL A 501 -38.36 -52.76 -13.16
C VAL A 501 -38.19 -53.37 -11.78
N TRP A 502 -37.12 -54.15 -11.57
CA TRP A 502 -36.80 -54.84 -10.31
C TRP A 502 -35.99 -53.99 -9.32
N THR A 503 -35.31 -52.95 -9.81
CA THR A 503 -34.39 -52.10 -9.03
C THR A 503 -34.97 -50.70 -8.78
N LYS A 504 -36.04 -50.33 -9.49
CA LYS A 504 -36.73 -49.05 -9.30
C LYS A 504 -37.27 -48.93 -7.86
N PRO A 505 -36.98 -47.83 -7.15
CA PRO A 505 -37.54 -47.61 -5.82
C PRO A 505 -39.05 -47.39 -5.89
N VAL A 506 -39.79 -48.07 -5.03
CA VAL A 506 -41.26 -47.97 -4.91
C VAL A 506 -41.63 -47.54 -3.50
N LYS A 507 -42.67 -46.71 -3.36
CA LYS A 507 -43.15 -46.29 -2.05
C LYS A 507 -43.63 -47.51 -1.26
N LEU A 508 -43.07 -47.71 -0.07
CA LEU A 508 -43.39 -48.86 0.78
C LEU A 508 -44.91 -49.01 1.05
N HIS A 509 -45.64 -47.89 1.13
CA HIS A 509 -47.10 -47.90 1.28
C HIS A 509 -47.82 -48.63 0.15
N GLU A 510 -47.44 -48.42 -1.11
CA GLU A 510 -48.04 -49.07 -2.28
C GLU A 510 -47.77 -50.58 -2.27
N VAL A 511 -46.55 -50.95 -1.88
CA VAL A 511 -46.14 -52.34 -1.68
C VAL A 511 -46.97 -53.01 -0.59
N HIS A 512 -47.18 -52.34 0.56
CA HIS A 512 -47.99 -52.85 1.65
C HIS A 512 -49.49 -52.95 1.30
N GLN A 513 -50.06 -52.01 0.55
CA GLN A 513 -51.43 -52.10 0.06
C GLN A 513 -51.63 -53.34 -0.82
N LEU A 514 -50.74 -53.56 -1.78
CA LEU A 514 -50.80 -54.74 -2.64
C LEU A 514 -50.59 -56.03 -1.84
N ARG A 515 -49.57 -56.04 -0.95
CA ARG A 515 -49.31 -57.14 -0.03
C ARG A 515 -50.56 -57.52 0.77
N GLN A 516 -51.31 -56.54 1.29
CA GLN A 516 -52.53 -56.78 2.07
C GLN A 516 -53.60 -57.54 1.26
N LEU A 517 -53.76 -57.24 -0.03
CA LEU A 517 -54.69 -57.95 -0.92
C LEU A 517 -54.29 -59.41 -1.16
N LEU A 518 -53.01 -59.74 -0.93
CA LEU A 518 -52.41 -61.07 -1.09
C LEU A 518 -52.36 -61.88 0.23
N ILE A 519 -52.98 -61.38 1.31
CA ILE A 519 -53.13 -62.09 2.58
C ILE A 519 -54.47 -62.86 2.58
N LYS A 520 -54.51 -63.96 1.83
CA LYS A 520 -55.62 -64.95 1.85
C LYS A 520 -55.13 -66.30 1.28
N PRO A 521 -55.82 -67.41 1.57
CA PRO A 521 -55.50 -68.69 0.94
C PRO A 521 -55.87 -68.65 -0.56
N PHE A 522 -54.95 -69.07 -1.41
CA PHE A 522 -55.10 -69.15 -2.86
C PHE A 522 -54.94 -70.61 -3.29
N LYS A 523 -55.68 -71.04 -4.33
CA LYS A 523 -55.53 -72.40 -4.88
C LYS A 523 -54.77 -72.40 -6.19
N GLU A 524 -54.96 -71.36 -7.00
CA GLU A 524 -54.36 -71.24 -8.32
C GLU A 524 -53.59 -69.91 -8.52
N GLU A 525 -52.64 -69.90 -9.45
CA GLU A 525 -51.86 -68.70 -9.80
C GLU A 525 -52.72 -67.61 -10.43
N SER A 526 -53.76 -68.01 -11.17
CA SER A 526 -54.72 -67.15 -11.86
C SER A 526 -55.40 -66.15 -10.89
N GLU A 527 -55.78 -66.61 -9.70
CA GLU A 527 -56.40 -65.78 -8.65
C GLU A 527 -55.47 -64.65 -8.17
N ILE A 528 -54.17 -64.92 -8.10
CA ILE A 528 -53.16 -63.94 -7.71
C ILE A 528 -52.91 -62.98 -8.87
N ILE A 529 -52.73 -63.51 -10.09
CA ILE A 529 -52.48 -62.71 -11.29
C ILE A 529 -53.62 -61.72 -11.55
N GLU A 530 -54.87 -62.08 -11.29
CA GLU A 530 -56.01 -61.15 -11.42
C GLU A 530 -55.87 -59.94 -10.48
N ILE A 531 -55.41 -60.15 -9.24
CA ILE A 531 -55.13 -59.06 -8.29
C ILE A 531 -53.96 -58.20 -8.78
N LEU A 532 -52.89 -58.84 -9.30
CA LEU A 532 -51.70 -58.16 -9.82
C LEU A 532 -52.01 -57.33 -11.08
N ARG A 533 -52.97 -57.74 -11.92
CA ARG A 533 -53.42 -57.00 -13.12
C ARG A 533 -54.39 -55.85 -12.83
N SER A 534 -54.75 -55.61 -11.58
CA SER A 534 -55.60 -54.47 -11.26
C SER A 534 -54.99 -53.16 -11.78
N LYS A 535 -55.78 -52.30 -12.44
CA LYS A 535 -55.32 -51.09 -13.15
C LYS A 535 -54.55 -50.07 -12.29
N LYS A 536 -54.45 -50.29 -10.98
CA LYS A 536 -53.77 -49.42 -10.01
C LYS A 536 -52.36 -49.92 -9.65
N VAL A 537 -51.93 -51.07 -10.18
CA VAL A 537 -50.69 -51.73 -9.76
C VAL A 537 -49.64 -51.68 -10.88
N GLU A 538 -48.55 -50.96 -10.62
CA GLU A 538 -47.38 -50.92 -11.49
C GLU A 538 -46.52 -52.19 -11.34
N PRO A 539 -45.90 -52.71 -12.43
CA PRO A 539 -45.02 -53.89 -12.36
C PRO A 539 -43.88 -53.79 -11.34
N SER A 540 -43.30 -52.60 -11.13
CA SER A 540 -42.27 -52.39 -10.10
C SER A 540 -42.80 -52.57 -8.67
N THR A 541 -44.09 -52.30 -8.44
CA THR A 541 -44.75 -52.56 -7.15
C THR A 541 -44.89 -54.05 -6.93
N VAL A 542 -45.24 -54.80 -7.97
CA VAL A 542 -45.30 -56.28 -7.94
C VAL A 542 -43.91 -56.87 -7.67
N ALA A 543 -42.89 -56.39 -8.37
CA ALA A 543 -41.49 -56.75 -8.13
C ALA A 543 -41.06 -56.44 -6.67
N SER A 544 -41.52 -55.33 -6.10
CA SER A 544 -41.23 -54.98 -4.71
C SER A 544 -41.98 -55.87 -3.70
N VAL A 545 -43.20 -56.31 -3.99
CA VAL A 545 -43.91 -57.32 -3.17
C VAL A 545 -43.16 -58.66 -3.17
N PHE A 546 -42.59 -59.05 -4.31
CA PHE A 546 -41.73 -60.23 -4.40
C PHE A 546 -40.51 -60.12 -3.47
N LYS A 547 -39.82 -58.96 -3.49
CA LYS A 547 -38.69 -58.68 -2.59
C LYS A 547 -39.11 -58.73 -1.12
N ILE A 548 -40.23 -58.08 -0.78
CA ILE A 548 -40.78 -58.12 0.59
C ILE A 548 -41.11 -59.54 1.02
N TYR A 549 -41.67 -60.39 0.15
CA TYR A 549 -41.93 -61.79 0.50
C TYR A 549 -40.66 -62.51 0.94
N LEU A 550 -39.56 -62.34 0.20
CA LEU A 550 -38.28 -62.97 0.52
C LEU A 550 -37.68 -62.42 1.83
N LEU A 551 -37.71 -61.10 2.01
CA LEU A 551 -37.21 -60.43 3.23
C LEU A 551 -38.01 -60.79 4.49
N GLU A 552 -39.29 -61.12 4.33
CA GLU A 552 -40.18 -61.50 5.42
C GLU A 552 -40.11 -62.98 5.79
N LEU A 553 -39.34 -63.80 5.07
CA LEU A 553 -39.14 -65.20 5.42
C LEU A 553 -38.47 -65.31 6.80
N PRO A 554 -38.94 -66.21 7.69
CA PRO A 554 -38.28 -66.44 8.98
C PRO A 554 -36.81 -66.88 8.85
N LYS A 555 -36.51 -67.64 7.79
CA LYS A 555 -35.17 -68.04 7.38
C LYS A 555 -34.94 -67.56 5.94
N SER A 556 -33.79 -66.96 5.66
CA SER A 556 -33.45 -66.51 4.31
C SER A 556 -33.43 -67.67 3.31
N LEU A 557 -33.59 -67.33 2.02
CA LEU A 557 -33.65 -68.34 0.96
C LEU A 557 -32.39 -69.22 0.91
N ILE A 558 -31.22 -68.61 1.12
CA ILE A 558 -29.97 -69.30 1.45
C ILE A 558 -29.88 -69.32 2.97
N THR A 559 -29.97 -70.51 3.56
CA THR A 559 -30.00 -70.69 5.02
C THR A 559 -28.64 -70.43 5.66
N GLU A 560 -28.61 -70.23 6.98
CA GLU A 560 -27.39 -69.99 7.77
C GLU A 560 -26.33 -71.10 7.56
N ASP A 561 -26.75 -72.36 7.45
CA ASP A 561 -25.84 -73.50 7.20
C ASP A 561 -25.07 -73.35 5.87
N ALA A 562 -25.74 -72.87 4.82
CA ALA A 562 -25.10 -72.62 3.53
C ALA A 562 -24.29 -71.32 3.56
N TYR A 563 -24.76 -70.30 4.31
CA TYR A 563 -24.07 -69.02 4.47
C TYR A 563 -22.66 -69.19 5.02
N ASP A 564 -22.49 -69.97 6.09
CA ASP A 564 -21.17 -70.16 6.72
C ASP A 564 -20.17 -70.84 5.79
N ILE A 565 -20.63 -71.84 5.01
CA ILE A 565 -19.81 -72.51 3.99
C ILE A 565 -19.42 -71.52 2.88
N LEU A 566 -20.38 -70.74 2.39
CA LEU A 566 -20.16 -69.74 1.33
C LEU A 566 -19.21 -68.64 1.79
N LYS A 567 -19.31 -68.21 3.05
CA LYS A 567 -18.42 -67.19 3.62
C LYS A 567 -16.96 -67.63 3.61
N VAL A 568 -16.68 -68.89 3.97
CA VAL A 568 -15.31 -69.45 3.90
C VAL A 568 -14.87 -69.57 2.45
N LEU A 569 -15.73 -70.09 1.58
CA LEU A 569 -15.44 -70.32 0.17
C LEU A 569 -15.06 -69.02 -0.58
N TYR A 570 -15.87 -67.98 -0.46
CA TYR A 570 -15.64 -66.70 -1.18
C TYR A 570 -14.48 -65.89 -0.60
N ARG A 571 -14.02 -66.22 0.61
CA ARG A 571 -12.78 -65.68 1.18
C ARG A 571 -11.54 -66.39 0.62
N GLU A 572 -11.61 -67.70 0.44
CA GLU A 572 -10.52 -68.52 -0.09
C GLU A 572 -10.38 -68.36 -1.61
N TYR A 573 -11.50 -68.24 -2.32
CA TYR A 573 -11.57 -68.10 -3.77
C TYR A 573 -12.38 -66.84 -4.12
N PRO A 574 -11.79 -65.63 -4.08
CA PRO A 574 -12.50 -64.40 -4.39
C PRO A 574 -12.85 -64.30 -5.89
N PRO A 575 -13.97 -63.65 -6.27
CA PRO A 575 -14.33 -63.41 -7.68
C PRO A 575 -13.33 -62.56 -8.47
N SER A 576 -12.46 -61.82 -7.78
CA SER A 576 -11.44 -60.94 -8.37
C SER A 576 -10.24 -61.67 -8.98
N ASP A 577 -10.07 -62.97 -8.68
CA ASP A 577 -8.96 -63.77 -9.22
C ASP A 577 -9.24 -64.19 -10.67
N ILE A 578 -8.37 -63.78 -11.60
CA ILE A 578 -8.50 -64.00 -13.05
C ILE A 578 -8.20 -65.48 -13.44
N LYS A 579 -7.79 -66.31 -12.48
CA LYS A 579 -7.45 -67.72 -12.75
C LYS A 579 -8.73 -68.55 -12.93
N GLU A 580 -8.92 -69.11 -14.12
CA GLU A 580 -10.04 -70.00 -14.46
C GLU A 580 -10.15 -71.20 -13.51
N GLU A 581 -9.03 -71.67 -12.95
CA GLU A 581 -9.02 -72.75 -11.95
C GLU A 581 -9.69 -72.32 -10.63
N THR A 582 -9.41 -71.11 -10.15
CA THR A 582 -10.01 -70.53 -8.95
C THR A 582 -11.51 -70.33 -9.12
N GLU A 583 -11.94 -69.83 -10.28
CA GLU A 583 -13.37 -69.71 -10.64
C GLU A 583 -14.05 -71.08 -10.66
N ASN A 584 -13.44 -72.08 -11.29
CA ASN A 584 -13.99 -73.43 -11.32
C ASN A 584 -14.10 -74.06 -9.93
N GLN A 585 -13.12 -73.83 -9.04
CA GLN A 585 -13.16 -74.27 -7.65
C GLN A 585 -14.27 -73.56 -6.87
N ARG A 586 -14.41 -72.23 -7.03
CA ARG A 586 -15.50 -71.44 -6.43
C ARG A 586 -16.87 -71.93 -6.88
N VAL A 587 -17.10 -72.12 -8.18
CA VAL A 587 -18.39 -72.59 -8.71
C VAL A 587 -18.71 -74.01 -8.20
N ARG A 588 -17.74 -74.91 -8.11
CA ARG A 588 -17.93 -76.26 -7.53
C ARG A 588 -18.25 -76.21 -6.03
N GLY A 589 -17.56 -75.34 -5.30
CA GLY A 589 -17.81 -75.07 -3.89
C GLY A 589 -19.22 -74.52 -3.66
N LEU A 590 -19.63 -73.54 -4.46
CA LEU A 590 -20.97 -72.94 -4.45
C LEU A 590 -22.05 -74.01 -4.68
N THR A 591 -21.89 -74.86 -5.70
CA THR A 591 -22.80 -76.00 -5.95
C THR A 591 -22.88 -76.96 -4.75
N THR A 592 -21.78 -77.16 -4.04
CA THR A 592 -21.74 -78.05 -2.87
C THR A 592 -22.41 -77.41 -1.67
N ALA A 593 -22.15 -76.13 -1.41
CA ALA A 593 -22.83 -75.35 -0.37
C ALA A 593 -24.34 -75.29 -0.60
N LEU A 594 -24.80 -75.02 -1.83
CA LEU A 594 -26.24 -74.98 -2.14
C LEU A 594 -26.92 -76.34 -2.05
N SER A 595 -26.17 -77.45 -2.12
CA SER A 595 -26.75 -78.79 -1.97
C SER A 595 -27.17 -79.14 -0.55
N THR A 596 -26.79 -78.34 0.46
CA THR A 596 -27.27 -78.47 1.85
C THR A 596 -28.66 -77.89 2.04
N LEU A 597 -29.14 -77.05 1.11
CA LEU A 597 -30.46 -76.44 1.17
C LEU A 597 -31.57 -77.48 0.95
N SER A 598 -32.76 -77.20 1.49
CA SER A 598 -33.94 -78.02 1.23
C SER A 598 -34.30 -78.04 -0.26
N LYS A 599 -35.04 -79.05 -0.69
CA LYS A 599 -35.53 -79.13 -2.08
C LYS A 599 -36.37 -77.90 -2.46
N SER A 600 -37.17 -77.38 -1.53
CA SER A 600 -37.99 -76.19 -1.76
C SER A 600 -37.14 -74.93 -1.93
N ASN A 601 -36.10 -74.74 -1.11
CA ASN A 601 -35.16 -73.62 -1.22
C ASN A 601 -34.38 -73.68 -2.55
N MET A 602 -33.81 -74.85 -2.89
CA MET A 602 -33.05 -75.02 -4.14
C MET A 602 -33.89 -74.77 -5.38
N VAL A 603 -35.12 -75.31 -5.45
CA VAL A 603 -35.99 -75.14 -6.62
C VAL A 603 -36.51 -73.70 -6.72
N THR A 604 -36.81 -73.06 -5.59
CA THR A 604 -37.19 -71.63 -5.57
C THR A 604 -36.04 -70.76 -6.08
N LEU A 605 -34.80 -71.04 -5.66
CA LEU A 605 -33.61 -70.34 -6.16
C LEU A 605 -33.36 -70.59 -7.66
N ASP A 606 -33.56 -71.82 -8.15
CA ASP A 606 -33.50 -72.14 -9.59
C ASP A 606 -34.52 -71.30 -10.37
N VAL A 607 -35.78 -71.26 -9.92
CA VAL A 607 -36.83 -70.50 -10.61
C VAL A 607 -36.54 -69.00 -10.63
N ILE A 608 -36.06 -68.43 -9.52
CA ILE A 608 -35.65 -67.01 -9.46
C ILE A 608 -34.50 -66.71 -10.42
N THR A 609 -33.43 -67.49 -10.36
CA THR A 609 -32.26 -67.30 -11.25
C THR A 609 -32.62 -67.54 -12.71
N THR A 610 -33.51 -68.49 -13.01
CA THR A 610 -34.04 -68.73 -14.36
C THR A 610 -34.79 -67.51 -14.89
N HIS A 611 -35.60 -66.87 -14.05
CA HIS A 611 -36.38 -65.69 -14.43
C HIS A 611 -35.47 -64.52 -14.80
N PHE A 612 -34.47 -64.24 -13.97
CA PHE A 612 -33.52 -63.17 -14.23
C PHE A 612 -32.58 -63.49 -15.40
N GLU A 613 -32.11 -64.73 -15.57
CA GLU A 613 -31.36 -65.14 -16.75
C GLU A 613 -32.18 -64.89 -18.02
N ARG A 614 -33.47 -65.24 -18.04
CA ARG A 614 -34.36 -64.96 -19.17
C ARG A 614 -34.53 -63.46 -19.42
N LEU A 615 -34.74 -62.65 -18.39
CA LEU A 615 -34.85 -61.19 -18.55
C LEU A 615 -33.56 -60.59 -19.13
N ILE A 616 -32.40 -61.00 -18.62
CA ILE A 616 -31.09 -60.59 -19.13
C ILE A 616 -30.94 -61.03 -20.59
N GLU A 617 -31.30 -62.27 -20.94
CA GLU A 617 -31.27 -62.76 -22.32
C GLU A 617 -32.21 -61.96 -23.23
N ILE A 618 -33.43 -61.60 -22.79
CA ILE A 618 -34.38 -60.76 -23.54
C ILE A 618 -33.75 -59.42 -23.90
N ILE A 619 -33.07 -58.76 -22.96
CA ILE A 619 -32.42 -57.47 -23.21
C ILE A 619 -31.21 -57.66 -24.14
N ARG A 620 -30.43 -58.74 -23.97
CA ARG A 620 -29.28 -59.06 -24.85
C ARG A 620 -29.67 -59.43 -26.29
N MET A 621 -30.91 -59.85 -26.52
CA MET A 621 -31.40 -60.16 -27.88
C MET A 621 -31.38 -58.92 -28.78
N ASN A 622 -31.53 -57.73 -28.20
CA ASN A 622 -31.29 -56.48 -28.89
C ASN A 622 -29.77 -56.31 -29.03
N LYS A 623 -29.22 -56.56 -30.22
CA LYS A 623 -27.76 -56.65 -30.47
C LYS A 623 -27.05 -55.28 -30.48
N SER A 624 -27.67 -54.21 -29.98
CA SER A 624 -27.00 -52.91 -29.85
C SER A 624 -25.99 -52.91 -28.71
N GLU A 625 -24.93 -52.11 -28.84
CA GLU A 625 -23.91 -51.95 -27.79
C GLU A 625 -24.54 -51.46 -26.47
N GLU A 626 -25.46 -50.50 -26.55
CA GLU A 626 -26.25 -50.00 -25.42
C GLU A 626 -27.05 -51.10 -24.71
N SER A 627 -27.61 -52.05 -25.46
CA SER A 627 -28.40 -53.15 -24.88
C SER A 627 -27.51 -54.22 -24.22
N GLN A 628 -26.30 -54.43 -24.75
CA GLN A 628 -25.33 -55.32 -24.12
C GLN A 628 -24.82 -54.74 -22.80
N GLU A 629 -24.48 -53.45 -22.78
CA GLU A 629 -24.09 -52.74 -21.56
C GLU A 629 -25.22 -52.75 -20.53
N LEU A 630 -26.46 -52.46 -20.97
CA LEU A 630 -27.64 -52.49 -20.11
C LEU A 630 -27.86 -53.87 -19.48
N ALA A 631 -27.62 -54.95 -20.20
CA ALA A 631 -27.78 -56.32 -19.69
C ALA A 631 -26.72 -56.70 -18.65
N GLU A 632 -25.46 -56.27 -18.83
CA GLU A 632 -24.41 -56.48 -17.83
C GLU A 632 -24.67 -55.63 -16.58
N ASN A 633 -25.02 -54.35 -16.76
CA ASN A 633 -25.43 -53.46 -15.67
C ASN A 633 -26.65 -54.00 -14.91
N LEU A 634 -27.61 -54.62 -15.62
CA LEU A 634 -28.77 -55.24 -15.01
C LEU A 634 -28.40 -56.40 -14.10
N ARG A 635 -27.48 -57.28 -14.54
CA ARG A 635 -27.04 -58.42 -13.73
C ARG A 635 -26.46 -57.94 -12.40
N ASP A 636 -25.60 -56.94 -12.46
CA ASP A 636 -24.92 -56.41 -11.28
C ASP A 636 -25.93 -55.69 -10.37
N ALA A 637 -26.84 -54.89 -10.94
CA ALA A 637 -27.88 -54.19 -10.18
C ALA A 637 -28.88 -55.14 -9.50
N ILE A 638 -29.34 -56.20 -10.17
CA ILE A 638 -30.21 -57.21 -9.55
C ILE A 638 -29.43 -57.95 -8.44
N SER A 639 -28.16 -58.25 -8.65
CA SER A 639 -27.34 -58.93 -7.64
C SER A 639 -27.18 -58.10 -6.37
N GLN A 640 -27.04 -56.78 -6.50
CA GLN A 640 -27.02 -55.88 -5.35
C GLN A 640 -28.39 -55.81 -4.68
N GLU A 641 -29.46 -55.65 -5.46
CA GLU A 641 -30.83 -55.51 -4.96
C GLU A 641 -31.34 -56.76 -4.22
N PHE A 642 -30.99 -57.95 -4.73
CA PHE A 642 -31.44 -59.23 -4.17
C PHE A 642 -30.50 -59.80 -3.10
N ALA A 643 -29.31 -59.23 -2.88
CA ALA A 643 -28.36 -59.70 -1.87
C ALA A 643 -29.04 -59.90 -0.50
N ASN A 644 -29.74 -58.87 -0.03
CA ASN A 644 -30.46 -58.89 1.25
C ASN A 644 -31.72 -59.77 1.24
N CYS A 645 -32.32 -60.04 0.07
CA CYS A 645 -33.47 -60.94 -0.06
C CYS A 645 -33.05 -62.41 0.03
N LEU A 646 -31.82 -62.74 -0.38
CA LEU A 646 -31.32 -64.11 -0.48
C LEU A 646 -30.58 -64.54 0.78
N ILE A 647 -29.81 -63.62 1.35
CA ILE A 647 -29.02 -63.79 2.56
C ILE A 647 -29.34 -62.61 3.48
N HIS A 648 -29.87 -62.87 4.66
CA HIS A 648 -30.12 -61.79 5.62
C HIS A 648 -28.79 -61.33 6.25
N PRO A 649 -28.47 -60.02 6.22
CA PRO A 649 -27.23 -59.51 6.81
C PRO A 649 -27.27 -59.61 8.34
N ILE A 650 -26.23 -60.22 8.93
CA ILE A 650 -26.11 -60.40 10.39
C ILE A 650 -25.49 -59.15 11.04
N LEU A 651 -24.64 -58.43 10.31
CA LEU A 651 -23.96 -57.21 10.75
C LEU A 651 -24.48 -56.01 9.94
N PRO A 652 -24.37 -54.78 10.46
CA PRO A 652 -24.73 -53.56 9.72
C PRO A 652 -23.83 -53.31 8.49
N THR A 653 -22.82 -54.14 8.22
CA THR A 653 -21.97 -54.01 7.03
C THR A 653 -22.70 -54.39 5.74
N ALA A 654 -22.28 -53.84 4.59
CA ALA A 654 -22.82 -54.21 3.28
C ALA A 654 -22.79 -55.73 3.05
N ASN A 655 -23.85 -56.28 2.43
CA ASN A 655 -23.98 -57.70 2.17
C ASN A 655 -23.24 -58.14 0.90
N GLU A 656 -21.91 -57.96 0.92
CA GLU A 656 -21.05 -58.31 -0.22
C GLU A 656 -21.14 -59.79 -0.59
N LEU A 657 -21.29 -60.68 0.39
CA LEU A 657 -21.39 -62.11 0.12
C LEU A 657 -22.67 -62.43 -0.65
N GLY A 658 -23.82 -61.88 -0.25
CA GLY A 658 -25.09 -62.03 -0.98
C GLY A 658 -24.99 -61.54 -2.42
N TYR A 659 -24.35 -60.38 -2.63
CA TYR A 659 -24.07 -59.84 -3.95
C TYR A 659 -23.23 -60.81 -4.81
N LYS A 660 -22.03 -61.19 -4.32
CA LYS A 660 -21.09 -62.07 -5.04
C LYS A 660 -21.69 -63.45 -5.36
N VAL A 661 -22.42 -64.03 -4.41
CA VAL A 661 -23.09 -65.33 -4.57
C VAL A 661 -24.17 -65.25 -5.65
N PHE A 662 -25.00 -64.20 -5.65
CA PHE A 662 -26.04 -64.10 -6.66
C PHE A 662 -25.50 -63.80 -8.05
N GLU A 663 -24.44 -63.01 -8.14
CA GLU A 663 -23.74 -62.74 -9.40
C GLU A 663 -23.22 -64.04 -10.04
N ASP A 664 -22.51 -64.89 -9.28
CA ASP A 664 -22.04 -66.20 -9.75
C ASP A 664 -23.21 -67.14 -10.10
N LEU A 665 -24.31 -67.09 -9.34
CA LEU A 665 -25.52 -67.86 -9.63
C LEU A 665 -26.14 -67.48 -10.98
N LEU A 666 -26.18 -66.19 -11.32
CA LEU A 666 -26.66 -65.72 -12.61
C LEU A 666 -25.68 -66.06 -13.74
N ARG A 667 -24.36 -65.89 -13.53
CA ARG A 667 -23.32 -66.18 -14.54
C ARG A 667 -23.20 -67.67 -14.87
N HIS A 668 -23.30 -68.56 -13.88
CA HIS A 668 -23.03 -70.00 -14.02
C HIS A 668 -24.26 -70.89 -13.82
N ARG A 669 -25.46 -70.33 -13.90
CA ARG A 669 -26.74 -71.01 -13.61
C ARG A 669 -26.83 -72.41 -14.20
N LYS A 670 -26.62 -72.54 -15.53
CA LYS A 670 -26.75 -73.83 -16.25
C LYS A 670 -25.84 -74.92 -15.69
N LYS A 671 -24.62 -74.57 -15.26
CA LYS A 671 -23.64 -75.49 -14.68
C LYS A 671 -24.05 -75.89 -13.26
N ILE A 672 -24.37 -74.91 -12.42
CA ILE A 672 -24.72 -75.10 -11.00
C ILE A 672 -25.99 -75.95 -10.87
N PHE A 673 -27.10 -75.53 -11.49
CA PHE A 673 -28.40 -76.21 -11.30
C PHE A 673 -28.50 -77.56 -12.01
N LYS A 674 -27.75 -77.79 -13.10
CA LYS A 674 -27.64 -79.13 -13.71
C LYS A 674 -26.97 -80.13 -12.77
N GLU A 675 -25.92 -79.70 -12.07
CA GLU A 675 -25.22 -80.54 -11.09
C GLU A 675 -26.04 -80.76 -9.82
N LEU A 676 -26.75 -79.73 -9.32
CA LEU A 676 -27.68 -79.84 -8.19
C LEU A 676 -28.82 -80.83 -8.49
N LYS A 677 -29.43 -80.75 -9.69
CA LYS A 677 -30.46 -81.70 -10.13
C LYS A 677 -29.93 -83.13 -10.20
N ARG A 678 -28.69 -83.33 -10.67
CA ARG A 678 -28.05 -84.65 -10.70
C ARG A 678 -27.80 -85.21 -9.30
N LYS A 679 -27.29 -84.39 -8.37
CA LYS A 679 -27.06 -84.80 -6.97
C LYS A 679 -28.37 -85.10 -6.22
N GLY A 680 -29.44 -84.34 -6.48
CA GLY A 680 -30.76 -84.56 -5.88
C GLY A 680 -31.59 -85.70 -6.52
N SER A 681 -31.16 -86.26 -7.66
CA SER A 681 -31.84 -87.37 -8.35
C SER A 681 -31.29 -88.75 -7.99
N ASN A 682 -30.18 -88.84 -7.24
CA ASN A 682 -29.72 -90.10 -6.69
C ASN A 682 -30.58 -90.45 -5.47
N PRO A 683 -31.38 -91.53 -5.50
CA PRO A 683 -32.02 -92.01 -4.29
C PRO A 683 -30.90 -92.46 -3.36
N SER A 684 -30.93 -92.00 -2.11
CA SER A 684 -30.27 -92.68 -1.01
C SER A 684 -30.64 -94.17 -1.07
N SER A 685 -29.66 -95.00 -1.43
CA SER A 685 -29.75 -96.44 -1.32
C SER A 685 -30.07 -96.80 0.12
N ARG A 686 -31.16 -97.57 0.30
CA ARG A 686 -31.61 -98.29 1.50
C ARG A 686 -30.56 -98.41 2.63
N GLY A 687 -30.91 -97.86 3.79
CA GLY A 687 -30.57 -98.40 5.11
C GLY A 687 -31.87 -98.85 5.77
#